data_AF-A0AA36IQL4-F1
#
_entry.id   AF-A0AA36IQL4-F1
#
_cell.length_a   1.000
_cell.length_b   1.000
_cell.length_c   1.000
_cell.angle_alpha   90.00
_cell.angle_beta   90.00
_cell.angle_gamma   90.00
#
_symmetry.space_group_name_H-M   'P 1'
#
loop_
_entity.id
_entity.type
_entity.pdbx_description
1 polymer ?
#
loop_
_entity_poly.entity_id
_entity_poly.type
_entity_poly.pdbx_seq_one_letter_code
_entity_poly.pdbx_strand_id
1 'polypeptide(L)'
;MDTGTLQVFPNLKFVNKDKPHAARRIVSRTWKCDPVLDTLVKKVVMNKGSIVQLIHHSDVVRVKYAQEVRAMQYNPMWKQNSSKFSAAKHRFDTWATPFAKLCLTMEAVLSTAQSLHDERKQERVGAAAKEFLMLATEENLVLLGMLADAGEENLQLVRFLDSETLDNSQLCAELGRFTTRITMLFDQGGCLRTGFTQHVLQLLSTQRVLYVDRQPRRLGGAPQHQMAQTVASCLQRFKAWTALAKDVVSAEFPCFEALQTFSIFHLRPLAEQQRFMTAGEERADIATKAHKLAVLLGVDAEALESQFVDHLPIAQHFHDASGLASLPAWREALSASQTERQLAAHPQAVVRSVLVRAYAWGASTSGVERCFANVRLMLGNKTSLTDAHWRDVLFLLSTQDHSEADDHALGRAAIVLYASIFGAPRQGSAQMSVFRKVGQQKRLRSEPTGTLQAFRKMRKAEVQSLSAQAEVTVTEEDITENAFWSEKHVKERALQESRFRSKALGAYQQGTLQDEEVRQYIGENAPAALQQRMKSQAAKITAYVKKKKKQVRGSSETLAAQLRYKAVHLGGEPLARGTAVDEHMQFLGASYEPNPAKADVFVVADVAHPSQEVLWHAMLGGCMLVSAGQFCYPDTPGATCQYEVALRLRKHVWVSPGFQCESPELHRILLTRRERHKGGWKMLSSMGEVGEQAQKNLDKKRGAHELVCFVTNEEASEVTSQLGPAKVGRCLKLLTADTAPSTMAKLELRQCSSGMCGK
;
A
#
# COMPACT_ATOMS: atom_id res chain seq x y z
N MET A 1 -22.68 25.02 12.68
CA MET A 1 -21.97 23.87 12.06
C MET A 1 -22.33 23.88 10.59
N ASP A 2 -21.37 24.08 9.69
CA ASP A 2 -21.64 24.02 8.24
C ASP A 2 -20.35 23.67 7.49
N THR A 3 -19.86 22.46 7.76
CA THR A 3 -18.72 21.85 7.05
C THR A 3 -19.26 20.67 6.27
N GLY A 4 -19.50 20.86 4.96
CA GLY A 4 -20.14 19.92 4.04
C GLY A 4 -19.48 18.54 3.84
N THR A 5 -18.59 18.11 4.74
CA THR A 5 -18.08 16.74 4.82
C THR A 5 -18.91 15.85 5.76
N LEU A 6 -19.72 16.43 6.67
CA LEU A 6 -20.57 15.68 7.61
C LEU A 6 -21.99 15.40 7.11
N GLN A 7 -22.46 16.08 6.05
CA GLN A 7 -23.79 15.83 5.49
C GLN A 7 -23.93 14.47 4.79
N VAL A 8 -22.81 13.86 4.36
CA VAL A 8 -22.83 12.57 3.63
C VAL A 8 -22.99 11.37 4.59
N PHE A 9 -22.59 11.52 5.85
CA PHE A 9 -22.67 10.44 6.86
C PHE A 9 -23.20 10.98 8.19
N PRO A 10 -24.52 11.26 8.29
CA PRO A 10 -25.14 11.86 9.48
C PRO A 10 -24.98 11.00 10.74
N ASN A 11 -24.78 9.68 10.57
CA ASN A 11 -24.60 8.71 11.64
C ASN A 11 -23.12 8.32 11.90
N LEU A 12 -22.15 9.07 11.36
CA LEU A 12 -20.73 8.76 11.53
C LEU A 12 -20.27 9.00 12.97
N LYS A 13 -20.19 7.92 13.76
CA LYS A 13 -19.72 7.97 15.15
C LYS A 13 -18.20 7.85 15.30
N PHE A 14 -17.52 7.20 14.35
CA PHE A 14 -16.10 6.89 14.48
C PHE A 14 -15.37 6.91 13.14
N VAL A 15 -14.19 7.50 13.11
CA VAL A 15 -13.28 7.49 11.94
C VAL A 15 -11.97 6.84 12.37
N ASN A 16 -11.77 5.60 11.93
CA ASN A 16 -10.50 4.92 12.14
C ASN A 16 -9.47 5.33 11.08
N LYS A 17 -8.21 5.49 11.49
CA LYS A 17 -7.08 5.60 10.56
C LYS A 17 -6.36 4.26 10.50
N ASP A 18 -5.92 3.88 9.31
CA ASP A 18 -5.16 2.64 9.04
C ASP A 18 -4.04 2.42 10.07
N LYS A 19 -4.27 1.46 10.97
CA LYS A 19 -3.39 1.11 12.09
C LYS A 19 -2.12 0.39 11.64
N PRO A 20 -2.18 -0.60 10.73
CA PRO A 20 -0.98 -1.16 10.11
C PRO A 20 -0.06 -0.08 9.53
N HIS A 21 -0.60 0.89 8.80
CA HIS A 21 0.21 1.97 8.24
C HIS A 21 0.78 2.89 9.32
N ALA A 22 0.04 3.12 10.41
CA ALA A 22 0.55 3.85 11.57
C ALA A 22 1.75 3.12 12.21
N ALA A 23 1.69 1.80 12.41
CA ALA A 23 2.82 1.02 12.92
C ALA A 23 4.03 1.00 11.97
N ARG A 24 3.82 1.02 10.65
CA ARG A 24 4.94 1.18 9.68
C ARG A 24 5.72 2.47 9.88
N ARG A 25 5.12 3.52 10.46
CA ARG A 25 5.79 4.80 10.70
C ARG A 25 6.83 4.72 11.81
N ILE A 26 6.69 3.78 12.75
CA ILE A 26 7.63 3.56 13.84
C ILE A 26 9.03 3.39 13.27
N VAL A 27 9.26 2.46 12.34
CA VAL A 27 10.61 2.29 11.74
C VAL A 27 10.90 3.27 10.58
N SER A 28 9.91 3.58 9.73
CA SER A 28 10.16 4.33 8.49
C SER A 28 10.47 5.82 8.68
N ARG A 29 10.15 6.36 9.86
CA ARG A 29 10.45 7.74 10.26
C ARG A 29 11.66 7.80 11.19
N THR A 30 11.65 7.00 12.24
CA THR A 30 12.67 7.10 13.31
C THR A 30 14.07 6.70 12.85
N TRP A 31 14.21 5.71 11.96
CA TRP A 31 15.53 5.33 11.41
C TRP A 31 16.20 6.47 10.62
N LYS A 32 15.43 7.45 10.12
CA LYS A 32 15.95 8.59 9.36
C LYS A 32 16.48 9.71 10.26
N CYS A 33 16.17 9.66 11.56
CA CYS A 33 16.56 10.67 12.53
C CYS A 33 18.03 10.52 12.94
N ASP A 34 18.54 9.29 13.01
CA ASP A 34 19.97 9.01 13.15
C ASP A 34 20.65 8.98 11.76
N PRO A 35 21.64 9.85 11.47
CA PRO A 35 22.30 9.91 10.17
C PRO A 35 23.06 8.62 9.78
N VAL A 36 23.62 7.90 10.76
CA VAL A 36 24.35 6.65 10.53
C VAL A 36 23.37 5.54 10.19
N LEU A 37 22.28 5.40 10.96
CA LEU A 37 21.22 4.43 10.66
C LEU A 37 20.60 4.69 9.28
N ASP A 38 20.26 5.95 8.96
CA ASP A 38 19.71 6.34 7.66
C ASP A 38 20.67 5.96 6.51
N THR A 39 21.97 6.19 6.70
CA THR A 39 23.01 5.84 5.73
C THR A 39 23.09 4.34 5.52
N LEU A 40 23.09 3.53 6.58
CA LEU A 40 23.14 2.07 6.49
C LEU A 40 21.89 1.51 5.81
N VAL A 41 20.70 1.95 6.23
CA VAL A 41 19.42 1.52 5.64
C VAL A 41 19.40 1.80 4.13
N LYS A 42 19.83 2.99 3.72
CA LYS A 42 19.87 3.39 2.30
C LYS A 42 20.95 2.66 1.52
N LYS A 43 22.21 2.75 1.95
CA LYS A 43 23.36 2.29 1.16
C LYS A 43 23.56 0.79 1.16
N VAL A 44 23.14 0.09 2.22
CA VAL A 44 23.30 -1.37 2.32
C VAL A 44 22.07 -2.12 1.78
N VAL A 45 20.85 -1.59 2.00
CA VAL A 45 19.62 -2.35 1.77
C VAL A 45 18.70 -1.76 0.70
N MET A 46 18.42 -0.45 0.72
CA MET A 46 17.28 0.13 -0.03
C MET A 46 17.65 0.76 -1.38
N ASN A 47 18.81 1.40 -1.50
CA ASN A 47 19.19 2.13 -2.71
C ASN A 47 19.41 1.18 -3.88
N LYS A 48 19.15 1.64 -5.12
CA LYS A 48 19.34 0.83 -6.34
C LYS A 48 20.75 0.25 -6.48
N GLY A 49 21.76 1.00 -6.01
CA GLY A 49 23.17 0.57 -6.00
C GLY A 49 23.59 -0.16 -4.74
N SER A 50 22.69 -0.48 -3.80
CA SER A 50 23.06 -1.22 -2.60
C SER A 50 23.31 -2.70 -2.90
N ILE A 51 24.21 -3.35 -2.17
CA ILE A 51 24.57 -4.76 -2.40
C ILE A 51 23.34 -5.69 -2.37
N VAL A 52 22.39 -5.43 -1.46
CA VAL A 52 21.15 -6.19 -1.35
C VAL A 52 20.27 -6.02 -2.59
N GLN A 53 20.13 -4.80 -3.11
CA GLN A 53 19.37 -4.57 -4.34
C GLN A 53 20.08 -5.13 -5.58
N LEU A 54 21.41 -5.10 -5.62
CA LEU A 54 22.19 -5.71 -6.69
C LEU A 54 21.97 -7.22 -6.73
N ILE A 55 22.06 -7.91 -5.59
CA ILE A 55 21.74 -9.35 -5.49
C ILE A 55 20.27 -9.62 -5.85
N HIS A 56 19.35 -8.77 -5.39
CA HIS A 56 17.93 -8.98 -5.66
C HIS A 56 17.60 -8.84 -7.16
N HIS A 57 18.14 -7.85 -7.86
CA HIS A 57 17.71 -7.50 -9.21
C HIS A 57 18.63 -8.03 -10.33
N SER A 58 19.90 -8.33 -10.05
CA SER A 58 20.84 -8.86 -11.04
C SER A 58 20.93 -10.38 -10.97
N ASP A 59 20.54 -11.08 -12.03
CA ASP A 59 20.57 -12.55 -12.06
C ASP A 59 22.01 -13.09 -11.93
N VAL A 60 22.99 -12.42 -12.56
CA VAL A 60 24.42 -12.77 -12.47
C VAL A 60 24.92 -12.69 -11.03
N VAL A 61 24.67 -11.56 -10.35
CA VAL A 61 25.08 -11.36 -8.96
C VAL A 61 24.38 -12.35 -8.04
N ARG A 62 23.11 -12.64 -8.34
CA ARG A 62 22.30 -13.58 -7.57
C ARG A 62 22.84 -15.01 -7.62
N VAL A 63 23.26 -15.46 -8.79
CA VAL A 63 23.87 -16.79 -8.97
C VAL A 63 25.14 -16.88 -8.15
N LYS A 64 26.00 -15.87 -8.21
CA LYS A 64 27.24 -15.81 -7.42
C LYS A 64 26.96 -15.85 -5.93
N TYR A 65 26.06 -15.00 -5.45
CA TYR A 65 25.64 -15.01 -4.05
C TYR A 65 25.06 -16.38 -3.61
N ALA A 66 24.28 -17.04 -4.46
CA ALA A 66 23.76 -18.37 -4.14
C ALA A 66 24.86 -19.44 -4.04
N GLN A 67 25.96 -19.31 -4.80
CA GLN A 67 27.15 -20.16 -4.66
C GLN A 67 27.83 -19.90 -3.31
N GLU A 68 28.05 -18.63 -2.96
CA GLU A 68 28.65 -18.26 -1.66
C GLU A 68 27.82 -18.74 -0.47
N VAL A 69 26.48 -18.65 -0.53
CA VAL A 69 25.59 -19.17 0.52
C VAL A 69 25.70 -20.70 0.69
N ARG A 70 25.97 -21.44 -0.39
CA ARG A 70 26.21 -22.89 -0.33
C ARG A 70 27.60 -23.24 0.20
N ALA A 71 28.56 -22.36 -0.02
CA ALA A 71 29.94 -22.50 0.45
C ALA A 71 30.11 -22.14 1.94
N MET A 72 29.12 -21.47 2.56
CA MET A 72 29.14 -21.17 3.99
C MET A 72 29.25 -22.45 4.83
N GLN A 73 30.27 -22.54 5.68
CA GLN A 73 30.46 -23.67 6.60
C GLN A 73 29.31 -23.79 7.60
N TYR A 74 28.81 -22.65 8.10
CA TYR A 74 27.67 -22.57 8.98
C TYR A 74 26.59 -21.67 8.37
N ASN A 75 25.53 -22.28 7.86
CA ASN A 75 24.39 -21.55 7.29
C ASN A 75 23.14 -21.75 8.16
N PRO A 76 22.69 -20.73 8.93
CA PRO A 76 21.46 -20.80 9.73
C PRO A 76 20.19 -21.07 8.90
N MET A 77 20.25 -20.86 7.57
CA MET A 77 19.17 -21.05 6.62
C MET A 77 19.45 -22.18 5.60
N TRP A 78 20.22 -23.21 5.98
CA TRP A 78 20.64 -24.28 5.05
C TRP A 78 19.51 -25.03 4.31
N LYS A 79 18.29 -25.15 4.89
CA LYS A 79 17.13 -25.77 4.22
C LYS A 79 16.44 -24.83 3.22
N GLN A 80 16.74 -23.55 3.27
CA GLN A 80 16.13 -22.55 2.41
C GLN A 80 17.18 -21.97 1.47
N ASN A 81 17.02 -22.22 0.16
CA ASN A 81 17.80 -21.52 -0.86
C ASN A 81 17.46 -20.02 -0.82
N SER A 82 18.16 -19.25 0.01
CA SER A 82 17.99 -17.81 0.15
C SER A 82 18.67 -17.10 -1.00
N SER A 83 18.15 -17.27 -2.23
CA SER A 83 18.75 -16.64 -3.41
C SER A 83 18.31 -15.19 -3.61
N LYS A 84 17.29 -14.69 -2.89
CA LYS A 84 16.71 -13.36 -3.14
C LYS A 84 16.41 -12.58 -1.86
N PHE A 85 16.68 -11.28 -1.92
CA PHE A 85 16.29 -10.26 -0.93
C PHE A 85 15.04 -9.50 -1.38
N SER A 86 13.90 -10.18 -1.47
CA SER A 86 12.66 -9.53 -1.91
C SER A 86 12.09 -8.59 -0.85
N ALA A 87 11.71 -7.39 -1.27
CA ALA A 87 10.89 -6.45 -0.53
C ALA A 87 9.98 -5.66 -1.48
N ALA A 88 8.80 -5.29 -1.01
CA ALA A 88 7.89 -4.42 -1.73
C ALA A 88 8.22 -2.97 -1.38
N LYS A 89 8.78 -2.21 -2.32
CA LYS A 89 9.24 -0.82 -2.08
C LYS A 89 8.15 0.12 -1.51
N HIS A 90 6.89 -0.16 -1.82
CA HIS A 90 5.74 0.61 -1.33
C HIS A 90 5.32 0.24 0.12
N ARG A 91 5.89 -0.81 0.72
CA ARG A 91 5.61 -1.27 2.10
C ARG A 91 6.91 -1.37 2.89
N PHE A 92 7.16 -0.39 3.75
CA PHE A 92 8.44 -0.28 4.46
C PHE A 92 8.74 -1.47 5.37
N ASP A 93 7.73 -2.06 6.01
CA ASP A 93 7.83 -3.25 6.87
C ASP A 93 8.37 -4.49 6.13
N THR A 94 8.21 -4.55 4.80
CA THR A 94 8.74 -5.68 4.02
C THR A 94 10.27 -5.72 3.97
N TRP A 95 10.95 -4.61 4.30
CA TRP A 95 12.40 -4.54 4.39
C TRP A 95 12.99 -5.32 5.57
N ALA A 96 12.20 -5.65 6.59
CA ALA A 96 12.66 -6.48 7.71
C ALA A 96 13.19 -7.85 7.24
N THR A 97 12.63 -8.42 6.17
CA THR A 97 13.12 -9.71 5.63
C THR A 97 14.50 -9.59 4.97
N PRO A 98 14.76 -8.59 4.10
CA PRO A 98 16.12 -8.32 3.64
C PRO A 98 17.15 -8.09 4.75
N PHE A 99 16.82 -7.32 5.80
CA PHE A 99 17.72 -7.11 6.93
C PHE A 99 18.04 -8.44 7.64
N ALA A 100 17.01 -9.22 7.98
CA ALA A 100 17.17 -10.52 8.63
C ALA A 100 18.06 -11.47 7.80
N LYS A 101 17.82 -11.56 6.50
CA LYS A 101 18.64 -12.37 5.60
C LYS A 101 20.07 -11.88 5.54
N LEU A 102 20.27 -10.57 5.44
CA LEU A 102 21.61 -9.97 5.34
C LEU A 102 22.45 -10.37 6.55
N CYS A 103 21.88 -10.29 7.76
CA CYS A 103 22.57 -10.71 8.99
C CYS A 103 22.90 -12.21 9.00
N LEU A 104 21.95 -13.06 8.61
CA LEU A 104 22.13 -14.53 8.64
C LEU A 104 23.06 -15.08 7.55
N THR A 105 23.25 -14.35 6.44
CA THR A 105 24.15 -14.73 5.35
C THR A 105 25.24 -13.68 5.13
N MET A 106 25.65 -12.98 6.19
CA MET A 106 26.57 -11.85 6.08
C MET A 106 27.88 -12.25 5.41
N GLU A 107 28.42 -13.43 5.74
CA GLU A 107 29.65 -13.96 5.14
C GLU A 107 29.52 -14.12 3.63
N ALA A 108 28.44 -14.75 3.16
CA ALA A 108 28.20 -14.91 1.73
C ALA A 108 28.04 -13.55 1.01
N VAL A 109 27.43 -12.56 1.67
CA VAL A 109 27.29 -11.21 1.11
C VAL A 109 28.65 -10.50 1.03
N LEU A 110 29.50 -10.63 2.04
CA LEU A 110 30.87 -10.11 2.04
C LEU A 110 31.70 -10.75 0.93
N SER A 111 31.70 -12.08 0.81
CA SER A 111 32.41 -12.81 -0.26
C SER A 111 31.91 -12.41 -1.65
N THR A 112 30.58 -12.28 -1.81
CA THR A 112 29.99 -11.80 -3.07
C THR A 112 30.47 -10.39 -3.41
N ALA A 113 30.47 -9.47 -2.44
CA ALA A 113 30.91 -8.11 -2.65
C ALA A 113 32.42 -8.03 -2.99
N GLN A 114 33.26 -8.81 -2.30
CA GLN A 114 34.69 -8.92 -2.57
C GLN A 114 34.94 -9.36 -4.02
N SER A 115 34.28 -10.44 -4.40
CA SER A 115 34.23 -10.97 -5.76
C SER A 115 33.83 -9.94 -6.82
N LEU A 116 32.74 -9.20 -6.58
CA LEU A 116 32.26 -8.18 -7.52
C LEU A 116 33.21 -6.98 -7.61
N HIS A 117 33.77 -6.58 -6.48
CA HIS A 117 34.80 -5.54 -6.44
C HIS A 117 36.00 -5.96 -7.28
N ASP A 118 36.48 -7.19 -7.14
CA ASP A 118 37.68 -7.63 -7.84
C ASP A 118 37.48 -7.86 -9.34
N GLU A 119 36.38 -8.49 -9.74
CA GLU A 119 36.12 -8.84 -11.14
C GLU A 119 35.59 -7.67 -11.97
N ARG A 120 34.89 -6.71 -11.36
CA ARG A 120 34.13 -5.65 -12.06
C ARG A 120 34.50 -4.24 -11.63
N LYS A 121 35.78 -3.98 -11.33
CA LYS A 121 36.30 -2.70 -10.81
C LYS A 121 35.83 -1.46 -11.57
N GLN A 122 35.77 -1.55 -12.90
CA GLN A 122 35.42 -0.42 -13.77
C GLN A 122 33.90 -0.24 -13.97
N GLU A 123 33.09 -1.11 -13.38
CA GLU A 123 31.65 -1.06 -13.52
C GLU A 123 30.98 -0.49 -12.28
N ARG A 124 29.76 0.05 -12.47
CA ARG A 124 28.92 0.55 -11.37
C ARG A 124 28.68 -0.51 -10.28
N VAL A 125 28.62 -1.78 -10.66
CA VAL A 125 28.41 -2.91 -9.73
C VAL A 125 29.64 -3.12 -8.84
N GLY A 126 30.86 -3.04 -9.39
CA GLY A 126 32.09 -3.13 -8.61
C GLY A 126 32.27 -1.91 -7.70
N ALA A 127 32.00 -0.70 -8.20
CA ALA A 127 32.03 0.52 -7.39
C ALA A 127 31.06 0.47 -6.19
N ALA A 128 29.85 -0.05 -6.40
CA ALA A 128 28.88 -0.28 -5.33
C ALA A 128 29.31 -1.36 -4.34
N ALA A 129 29.93 -2.44 -4.82
CA ALA A 129 30.47 -3.48 -3.95
C ALA A 129 31.62 -2.95 -3.08
N LYS A 130 32.52 -2.13 -3.65
CA LYS A 130 33.53 -1.37 -2.91
C LYS A 130 32.90 -0.50 -1.82
N GLU A 131 31.87 0.28 -2.16
CA GLU A 131 31.18 1.14 -1.19
C GLU A 131 30.63 0.32 -0.02
N PHE A 132 30.02 -0.84 -0.28
CA PHE A 132 29.55 -1.74 0.77
C PHE A 132 30.70 -2.29 1.63
N LEU A 133 31.80 -2.75 1.04
CA LEU A 133 32.98 -3.23 1.78
C LEU A 133 33.61 -2.12 2.63
N MET A 134 33.58 -0.88 2.16
CA MET A 134 34.02 0.29 2.95
C MET A 134 33.12 0.54 4.16
N LEU A 135 31.80 0.36 3.99
CA LEU A 135 30.81 0.49 5.05
C LEU A 135 30.80 -0.69 6.03
N ALA A 136 31.32 -1.86 5.65
CA ALA A 136 31.37 -3.05 6.51
C ALA A 136 32.44 -2.92 7.61
N THR A 137 32.18 -2.10 8.62
CA THR A 137 32.94 -2.00 9.88
C THR A 137 32.23 -2.77 10.99
N GLU A 138 32.91 -3.09 12.08
CA GLU A 138 32.34 -3.77 13.25
C GLU A 138 31.11 -3.02 13.77
N GLU A 139 31.21 -1.70 13.96
CA GLU A 139 30.08 -0.86 14.40
C GLU A 139 28.89 -0.96 13.46
N ASN A 140 29.12 -0.81 12.15
CA ASN A 140 28.04 -0.82 11.17
C ASN A 140 27.38 -2.18 11.04
N LEU A 141 28.13 -3.28 11.17
CA LEU A 141 27.57 -4.62 11.15
C LEU A 141 26.72 -4.89 12.40
N VAL A 142 27.17 -4.47 13.59
CA VAL A 142 26.36 -4.55 14.82
C VAL A 142 25.07 -3.73 14.67
N LEU A 143 25.14 -2.50 14.15
CA LEU A 143 23.97 -1.67 13.88
C LEU A 143 23.00 -2.32 12.88
N LEU A 144 23.50 -3.02 11.86
CA LEU A 144 22.65 -3.79 10.93
C LEU A 144 21.91 -4.94 11.63
N GLY A 145 22.57 -5.60 12.59
CA GLY A 145 21.93 -6.59 13.48
C GLY A 145 20.79 -5.98 14.30
N MET A 146 21.05 -4.84 14.95
CA MET A 146 20.04 -4.14 15.75
C MET A 146 18.88 -3.61 14.89
N LEU A 147 19.16 -3.12 13.67
CA LEU A 147 18.13 -2.74 12.69
C LEU A 147 17.25 -3.94 12.28
N ALA A 148 17.84 -5.12 12.11
CA ALA A 148 17.11 -6.35 11.82
C ALA A 148 16.19 -6.76 13.00
N ASP A 149 16.69 -6.68 14.24
CA ASP A 149 15.90 -6.97 15.44
C ASP A 149 14.74 -5.97 15.62
N ALA A 150 15.01 -4.66 15.48
CA ALA A 150 13.98 -3.62 15.55
C ALA A 150 12.94 -3.78 14.43
N GLY A 151 13.39 -4.11 13.22
CA GLY A 151 12.52 -4.38 12.08
C GLY A 151 11.59 -5.57 12.31
N GLU A 152 12.08 -6.64 12.95
CA GLU A 152 11.28 -7.83 13.25
C GLU A 152 10.27 -7.58 14.38
N GLU A 153 10.64 -6.85 15.44
CA GLU A 153 9.67 -6.44 16.47
C GLU A 153 8.54 -5.57 15.90
N ASN A 154 8.89 -4.60 15.06
CA ASN A 154 7.88 -3.77 14.42
C ASN A 154 7.03 -4.57 13.42
N LEU A 155 7.62 -5.51 12.67
CA LEU A 155 6.87 -6.36 11.75
C LEU A 155 5.85 -7.24 12.48
N GLN A 156 6.16 -7.72 13.69
CA GLN A 156 5.21 -8.45 14.52
C GLN A 156 3.99 -7.59 14.86
N LEU A 157 4.20 -6.34 15.30
CA LEU A 157 3.11 -5.40 15.56
C LEU A 157 2.29 -5.10 14.31
N VAL A 158 2.94 -4.83 13.17
CA VAL A 158 2.25 -4.59 11.89
C VAL A 158 1.39 -5.80 11.50
N ARG A 159 1.89 -7.03 11.65
CA ARG A 159 1.13 -8.24 11.33
C ARG A 159 -0.07 -8.46 12.25
N PHE A 160 0.07 -8.14 13.53
CA PHE A 160 -1.05 -8.17 14.47
C PHE A 160 -2.14 -7.20 14.04
N LEU A 161 -1.78 -5.94 13.74
CA LEU A 161 -2.73 -4.91 13.30
C LEU A 161 -3.34 -5.17 11.92
N ASP A 162 -2.63 -5.89 11.04
CA ASP A 162 -3.12 -6.24 9.69
C ASP A 162 -3.97 -7.52 9.68
N SER A 163 -4.22 -8.12 10.84
CA SER A 163 -5.10 -9.29 10.98
C SER A 163 -6.56 -8.88 10.78
N GLU A 164 -7.28 -9.58 9.89
CA GLU A 164 -8.72 -9.40 9.71
C GLU A 164 -9.53 -9.87 10.93
N THR A 165 -8.95 -10.77 11.73
CA THR A 165 -9.55 -11.27 12.98
C THR A 165 -8.93 -10.60 14.21
N LEU A 166 -8.47 -9.36 14.07
CA LEU A 166 -7.92 -8.61 15.18
C LEU A 166 -8.95 -8.52 16.32
N ASP A 167 -8.54 -8.94 17.52
CA ASP A 167 -9.26 -8.69 18.74
C ASP A 167 -8.85 -7.30 19.28
N ASN A 168 -9.76 -6.32 19.19
CA ASN A 168 -9.50 -4.95 19.67
C ASN A 168 -9.21 -4.88 21.17
N SER A 169 -9.68 -5.83 21.96
CA SER A 169 -9.37 -5.87 23.39
C SER A 169 -7.88 -6.07 23.65
N GLN A 170 -7.18 -6.77 22.75
CA GLN A 170 -5.75 -7.06 22.86
C GLN A 170 -4.87 -5.91 22.39
N LEU A 171 -5.43 -4.89 21.74
CA LEU A 171 -4.63 -3.82 21.12
C LEU A 171 -3.72 -3.12 22.12
N CYS A 172 -4.27 -2.68 23.26
CA CYS A 172 -3.50 -1.98 24.29
C CYS A 172 -2.40 -2.89 24.87
N ALA A 173 -2.74 -4.16 25.16
CA ALA A 173 -1.79 -5.14 25.67
C ALA A 173 -0.65 -5.42 24.68
N GLU A 174 -0.92 -5.55 23.38
CA GLU A 174 0.12 -5.77 22.36
C GLU A 174 1.01 -4.55 22.13
N LEU A 175 0.46 -3.33 22.23
CA LEU A 175 1.26 -2.10 22.19
C LEU A 175 2.19 -2.01 23.42
N GLY A 176 1.68 -2.35 24.60
CA GLY A 176 2.49 -2.46 25.82
C GLY A 176 3.60 -3.49 25.67
N ARG A 177 3.27 -4.71 25.23
CA ARG A 177 4.24 -5.80 24.97
C ARG A 177 5.29 -5.37 23.94
N PHE A 178 4.91 -4.68 22.88
CA PHE A 178 5.85 -4.15 21.90
C PHE A 178 6.84 -3.18 22.55
N THR A 179 6.36 -2.22 23.33
CA THR A 179 7.19 -1.23 24.04
C THR A 179 8.13 -1.91 25.05
N THR A 180 7.64 -2.88 25.82
CA THR A 180 8.47 -3.68 26.74
C THR A 180 9.56 -4.45 26.00
N ARG A 181 9.24 -5.09 24.87
CA ARG A 181 10.22 -5.84 24.07
C ARG A 181 11.33 -4.95 23.53
N ILE A 182 11.01 -3.78 22.97
CA ILE A 182 12.05 -2.88 22.44
C ILE A 182 12.92 -2.28 23.56
N THR A 183 12.34 -1.97 24.72
CA THR A 183 13.11 -1.50 25.88
C THR A 183 14.03 -2.57 26.43
N MET A 184 13.54 -3.80 26.61
CA MET A 184 14.39 -4.91 27.04
C MET A 184 15.52 -5.17 26.03
N LEU A 185 15.22 -5.13 24.73
CA LEU A 185 16.22 -5.39 23.69
C LEU A 185 17.31 -4.32 23.64
N PHE A 186 16.95 -3.04 23.69
CA PHE A 186 17.88 -1.95 23.37
C PHE A 186 18.28 -1.10 24.58
N ASP A 187 17.36 -0.83 25.50
CA ASP A 187 17.67 -0.05 26.70
C ASP A 187 18.45 -0.91 27.72
N GLN A 188 18.05 -2.18 27.87
CA GLN A 188 18.69 -3.16 28.77
C GLN A 188 19.73 -4.05 28.07
N GLY A 189 19.96 -3.86 26.77
CA GLY A 189 20.96 -4.61 26.00
C GLY A 189 20.61 -6.09 25.76
N GLY A 190 19.34 -6.49 25.87
CA GLY A 190 18.91 -7.86 25.60
C GLY A 190 19.25 -8.37 24.20
N CYS A 191 19.33 -7.49 23.20
CA CYS A 191 19.69 -7.83 21.82
C CYS A 191 21.09 -8.44 21.69
N LEU A 192 21.99 -8.21 22.66
CA LEU A 192 23.33 -8.81 22.63
C LEU A 192 23.31 -10.33 22.87
N ARG A 193 22.22 -10.86 23.46
CA ARG A 193 22.07 -12.26 23.87
C ARG A 193 21.02 -13.04 23.07
N THR A 194 20.35 -12.39 22.11
CA THR A 194 19.32 -13.04 21.27
C THR A 194 19.29 -12.44 19.86
N GLY A 195 18.66 -13.15 18.93
CA GLY A 195 18.28 -12.61 17.64
C GLY A 195 19.44 -12.31 16.68
N PHE A 196 19.24 -11.31 15.82
CA PHE A 196 20.17 -11.03 14.73
C PHE A 196 21.44 -10.34 15.22
N THR A 197 21.33 -9.47 16.23
CA THR A 197 22.48 -8.77 16.83
C THR A 197 23.45 -9.76 17.46
N GLN A 198 22.95 -10.70 18.27
CA GLN A 198 23.78 -11.79 18.82
C GLN A 198 24.47 -12.59 17.73
N HIS A 199 23.75 -12.97 16.67
CA HIS A 199 24.33 -13.72 15.55
C HIS A 199 25.46 -12.93 14.87
N VAL A 200 25.29 -11.64 14.64
CA VAL A 200 26.34 -10.78 14.07
C VAL A 200 27.54 -10.66 15.01
N LEU A 201 27.33 -10.53 16.32
CA LEU A 201 28.43 -10.50 17.30
C LEU A 201 29.23 -11.80 17.30
N GLN A 202 28.56 -12.95 17.19
CA GLN A 202 29.22 -14.24 17.02
C GLN A 202 30.05 -14.27 15.74
N LEU A 203 29.51 -13.77 14.62
CA LEU A 203 30.28 -13.65 13.38
C LEU A 203 31.52 -12.76 13.58
N LEU A 204 31.38 -11.60 14.23
CA LEU A 204 32.48 -10.66 14.46
C LEU A 204 33.52 -11.15 15.48
N SER A 205 33.23 -12.19 16.25
CA SER A 205 34.23 -12.82 17.13
C SER A 205 35.38 -13.46 16.35
N THR A 206 35.12 -13.87 15.11
CA THR A 206 36.13 -14.46 14.22
C THR A 206 36.73 -13.38 13.32
N GLN A 207 38.06 -13.30 13.29
CA GLN A 207 38.79 -12.39 12.43
C GLN A 207 38.66 -12.79 10.95
N ARG A 208 38.37 -11.82 10.09
CA ARG A 208 38.36 -11.94 8.63
C ARG A 208 39.25 -10.88 8.00
N VAL A 209 39.80 -11.19 6.84
CA VAL A 209 40.57 -10.23 6.02
C VAL A 209 39.78 -9.97 4.74
N LEU A 210 39.41 -8.72 4.52
CA LEU A 210 38.81 -8.23 3.29
C LEU A 210 39.88 -7.48 2.48
N TYR A 211 39.81 -7.52 1.16
CA TYR A 211 40.78 -6.82 0.30
C TYR A 211 40.09 -5.70 -0.47
N VAL A 212 40.25 -4.45 -0.06
CA VAL A 212 39.70 -3.32 -0.81
C VAL A 212 40.82 -2.63 -1.55
N ASP A 213 40.78 -2.68 -2.88
CA ASP A 213 41.83 -2.10 -3.75
C ASP A 213 43.22 -2.66 -3.46
N ARG A 214 43.29 -3.98 -3.25
CA ARG A 214 44.51 -4.72 -2.86
C ARG A 214 45.07 -4.33 -1.48
N GLN A 215 44.35 -3.51 -0.71
CA GLN A 215 44.70 -3.21 0.68
C GLN A 215 43.95 -4.16 1.62
N PRO A 216 44.66 -4.96 2.44
CA PRO A 216 44.01 -5.82 3.43
C PRO A 216 43.37 -4.96 4.52
N ARG A 217 42.11 -5.25 4.84
CA ARG A 217 41.35 -4.67 5.95
C ARG A 217 40.88 -5.78 6.86
N ARG A 218 41.16 -5.65 8.15
CA ARG A 218 40.66 -6.56 9.17
C ARG A 218 39.19 -6.26 9.45
N LEU A 219 38.39 -7.31 9.57
CA LEU A 219 37.02 -7.26 10.05
C LEU A 219 36.80 -8.33 11.11
N GLY A 220 36.35 -7.94 12.30
CA GLY A 220 36.16 -8.87 13.41
C GLY A 220 37.48 -9.27 14.10
N GLY A 221 37.37 -10.01 15.21
CA GLY A 221 38.50 -10.36 16.06
C GLY A 221 39.13 -9.15 16.79
N ALA A 222 38.38 -8.06 16.95
CA ALA A 222 38.84 -6.90 17.71
C ALA A 222 39.00 -7.27 19.20
N PRO A 223 39.94 -6.64 19.94
CA PRO A 223 40.06 -6.82 21.38
C PRO A 223 38.74 -6.58 22.10
N GLN A 224 38.48 -7.34 23.17
CA GLN A 224 37.19 -7.31 23.88
C GLN A 224 36.81 -5.91 24.36
N HIS A 225 37.77 -5.11 24.84
CA HIS A 225 37.52 -3.73 25.28
C HIS A 225 37.06 -2.82 24.13
N GLN A 226 37.65 -2.96 22.94
CA GLN A 226 37.31 -2.16 21.76
C GLN A 226 35.92 -2.54 21.25
N MET A 227 35.63 -3.84 21.16
CA MET A 227 34.30 -4.33 20.78
C MET A 227 33.23 -3.89 21.78
N ALA A 228 33.53 -3.91 23.09
CA ALA A 228 32.61 -3.44 24.12
C ALA A 228 32.28 -1.93 23.97
N GLN A 229 33.27 -1.09 23.66
CA GLN A 229 33.05 0.34 23.36
C GLN A 229 32.18 0.53 22.13
N THR A 230 32.45 -0.23 21.04
CA THR A 230 31.63 -0.21 19.84
C THR A 230 30.18 -0.61 20.13
N VAL A 231 29.97 -1.69 20.86
CA VAL A 231 28.65 -2.16 21.26
C VAL A 231 27.92 -1.14 22.13
N ALA A 232 28.63 -0.50 23.08
CA ALA A 232 28.06 0.55 23.92
C ALA A 232 27.60 1.76 23.08
N SER A 233 28.40 2.20 22.10
CA SER A 233 28.00 3.24 21.13
C SER A 233 26.74 2.84 20.36
N CYS A 234 26.68 1.60 19.85
CA CYS A 234 25.52 1.09 19.12
C CYS A 234 24.25 1.07 19.99
N LEU A 235 24.36 0.62 21.24
CA LEU A 235 23.24 0.61 22.19
C LEU A 235 22.75 2.03 22.49
N GLN A 236 23.65 2.99 22.68
CA GLN A 236 23.25 4.37 22.93
C GLN A 236 22.47 4.98 21.76
N ARG A 237 22.85 4.69 20.51
CA ARG A 237 22.04 5.06 19.32
C ARG A 237 20.66 4.42 19.34
N PHE A 238 20.56 3.14 19.71
CA PHE A 238 19.29 2.43 19.76
C PHE A 238 18.42 2.79 20.97
N LYS A 239 18.99 3.33 22.06
CA LYS A 239 18.23 3.99 23.13
C LYS A 239 17.51 5.24 22.63
N ALA A 240 18.22 6.09 21.87
CA ALA A 240 17.61 7.25 21.22
C ALA A 240 16.48 6.84 20.24
N TRP A 241 16.69 5.78 19.47
CA TRP A 241 15.65 5.20 18.62
C TRP A 241 14.45 4.68 19.43
N THR A 242 14.68 3.96 20.53
CA THR A 242 13.63 3.38 21.38
C THR A 242 12.75 4.46 22.00
N ALA A 243 13.35 5.54 22.48
CA ALA A 243 12.61 6.70 22.97
C ALA A 243 11.70 7.30 21.90
N LEU A 244 12.23 7.56 20.70
CA LEU A 244 11.44 8.12 19.61
C LEU A 244 10.38 7.12 19.09
N ALA A 245 10.65 5.81 19.13
CA ALA A 245 9.68 4.78 18.79
C ALA A 245 8.49 4.78 19.76
N LYS A 246 8.74 4.94 21.07
CA LYS A 246 7.69 5.14 22.09
C LYS A 246 6.87 6.40 21.81
N ASP A 247 7.52 7.52 21.48
CA ASP A 247 6.82 8.77 21.11
C ASP A 247 5.88 8.56 19.90
N VAL A 248 6.35 7.81 18.89
CA VAL A 248 5.52 7.47 17.72
C VAL A 248 4.37 6.53 18.12
N VAL A 249 4.59 5.55 19.00
CA VAL A 249 3.51 4.67 19.50
C VAL A 249 2.44 5.50 20.22
N SER A 250 2.83 6.36 21.16
CA SER A 250 1.90 7.23 21.89
C SER A 250 1.12 8.14 20.96
N ALA A 251 1.78 8.75 19.97
CA ALA A 251 1.14 9.64 19.01
C ALA A 251 0.25 8.91 17.99
N GLU A 252 0.63 7.71 17.53
CA GLU A 252 -0.12 6.94 16.54
C GLU A 252 -1.26 6.11 17.16
N PHE A 253 -1.08 5.68 18.40
CA PHE A 253 -2.00 4.87 19.21
C PHE A 253 -2.14 5.50 20.60
N PRO A 254 -2.83 6.64 20.74
CA PRO A 254 -3.03 7.25 22.05
C PRO A 254 -4.01 6.41 22.88
N CYS A 255 -3.74 6.28 24.18
CA CYS A 255 -4.53 5.46 25.12
C CYS A 255 -6.02 5.87 25.19
N PHE A 256 -6.32 7.14 24.91
CA PHE A 256 -7.68 7.67 24.89
C PHE A 256 -8.45 7.41 23.58
N GLU A 257 -7.84 6.75 22.59
CA GLU A 257 -8.54 6.44 21.34
C GLU A 257 -9.58 5.35 21.52
N ALA A 258 -10.74 5.51 20.85
CA ALA A 258 -11.88 4.60 20.93
C ALA A 258 -11.53 3.10 20.80
N LEU A 259 -10.65 2.72 19.87
CA LEU A 259 -10.25 1.31 19.70
C LEU A 259 -9.47 0.76 20.89
N GLN A 260 -8.69 1.59 21.59
CA GLN A 260 -7.98 1.18 22.79
C GLN A 260 -8.89 1.09 24.00
N THR A 261 -10.01 1.81 24.01
CA THR A 261 -11.02 1.71 25.06
C THR A 261 -11.66 0.33 25.11
N PHE A 262 -11.70 -0.43 24.01
CA PHE A 262 -12.15 -1.83 24.01
C PHE A 262 -11.24 -2.78 24.81
N SER A 263 -10.09 -2.32 25.30
CA SER A 263 -9.26 -3.08 26.24
C SER A 263 -9.98 -3.44 27.54
N ILE A 264 -11.14 -2.85 27.86
CA ILE A 264 -11.99 -3.34 28.96
C ILE A 264 -12.36 -4.81 28.80
N PHE A 265 -12.55 -5.28 27.57
CA PHE A 265 -12.92 -6.67 27.31
C PHE A 265 -11.72 -7.62 27.37
N HIS A 266 -10.51 -7.12 27.66
CA HIS A 266 -9.32 -7.95 27.70
C HIS A 266 -9.30 -8.79 28.98
N LEU A 267 -9.51 -10.10 28.81
CA LEU A 267 -9.39 -11.07 29.88
C LEU A 267 -7.96 -11.57 29.99
N ARG A 268 -7.45 -11.69 31.22
CA ARG A 268 -6.13 -12.24 31.54
C ARG A 268 -6.31 -13.52 32.35
N PRO A 269 -5.41 -14.50 32.24
CA PRO A 269 -5.44 -15.65 33.12
C PRO A 269 -5.35 -15.22 34.60
N LEU A 270 -6.11 -15.88 35.47
CA LEU A 270 -6.12 -15.60 36.93
C LEU A 270 -4.72 -15.57 37.56
N ALA A 271 -3.82 -16.44 37.08
CA ALA A 271 -2.42 -16.49 37.54
C ALA A 271 -1.61 -15.23 37.22
N GLU A 272 -1.99 -14.48 36.18
CA GLU A 272 -1.35 -13.23 35.79
C GLU A 272 -2.02 -12.00 36.45
N GLN A 273 -3.33 -12.04 36.74
CA GLN A 273 -4.05 -10.91 37.35
C GLN A 273 -3.48 -10.45 38.69
N GLN A 274 -2.99 -11.37 39.53
CA GLN A 274 -2.46 -11.05 40.87
C GLN A 274 -1.17 -10.21 40.87
N ARG A 275 -0.54 -9.96 39.71
CA ARG A 275 0.78 -9.33 39.63
C ARG A 275 0.79 -7.85 39.26
N PHE A 276 -0.30 -7.29 38.73
CA PHE A 276 -0.19 -6.07 37.93
C PHE A 276 -0.95 -4.84 38.44
N MET A 277 -2.02 -4.96 39.23
CA MET A 277 -2.77 -3.80 39.77
C MET A 277 -3.45 -4.13 41.10
N THR A 278 -3.69 -3.11 41.91
CA THR A 278 -4.60 -3.23 43.05
C THR A 278 -6.06 -3.26 42.56
N ALA A 279 -6.95 -3.92 43.31
CA ALA A 279 -8.37 -4.02 42.94
C ALA A 279 -9.06 -2.65 42.77
N GLY A 280 -8.56 -1.61 43.45
CA GLY A 280 -9.06 -0.24 43.32
C GLY A 280 -8.68 0.42 41.99
N GLU A 281 -7.45 0.24 41.53
CA GLU A 281 -6.96 0.79 40.25
C GLU A 281 -7.65 0.12 39.05
N GLU A 282 -7.88 -1.20 39.13
CA GLU A 282 -8.60 -1.94 38.08
C GLU A 282 -10.03 -1.43 37.90
N ARG A 283 -10.74 -1.20 39.00
CA ARG A 283 -12.10 -0.69 38.96
C ARG A 283 -12.16 0.73 38.39
N ALA A 284 -11.20 1.59 38.74
CA ALA A 284 -11.13 2.96 38.23
C ALA A 284 -10.83 3.01 36.71
N ASP A 285 -9.94 2.13 36.22
CA ASP A 285 -9.64 2.00 34.79
C ASP A 285 -10.85 1.47 34.00
N ILE A 286 -11.55 0.46 34.53
CA ILE A 286 -12.79 -0.06 33.94
C ILE A 286 -13.85 1.04 33.85
N ALA A 287 -14.12 1.76 34.95
CA ALA A 287 -15.11 2.84 34.98
C ALA A 287 -14.77 3.94 33.97
N THR A 288 -13.50 4.34 33.90
CA THR A 288 -13.02 5.35 32.93
C THR A 288 -13.27 4.92 31.50
N LYS A 289 -12.91 3.69 31.14
CA LYS A 289 -13.09 3.19 29.77
C LYS A 289 -14.56 2.90 29.44
N ALA A 290 -15.35 2.40 30.39
CA ALA A 290 -16.79 2.23 30.23
C ALA A 290 -17.47 3.56 29.95
N HIS A 291 -17.16 4.61 30.73
CA HIS A 291 -17.68 5.96 30.48
C HIS A 291 -17.35 6.48 29.08
N LYS A 292 -16.10 6.31 28.63
CA LYS A 292 -15.68 6.71 27.27
C LYS A 292 -16.46 6.00 26.17
N LEU A 293 -16.69 4.69 26.30
CA LEU A 293 -17.50 3.92 25.35
C LEU A 293 -18.96 4.32 25.40
N ALA A 294 -19.49 4.61 26.58
CA ALA A 294 -20.85 5.07 26.78
C ALA A 294 -21.12 6.39 26.05
N VAL A 295 -20.26 7.38 26.25
CA VAL A 295 -20.32 8.68 25.55
C VAL A 295 -20.21 8.50 24.03
N LEU A 296 -19.25 7.71 23.56
CA LEU A 296 -19.01 7.49 22.14
C LEU A 296 -20.19 6.81 21.43
N LEU A 297 -20.82 5.84 22.10
CA LEU A 297 -21.91 5.04 21.51
C LEU A 297 -23.28 5.64 21.78
N GLY A 298 -23.40 6.57 22.74
CA GLY A 298 -24.66 7.15 23.19
C GLY A 298 -25.49 6.14 24.00
N VAL A 299 -24.84 5.38 24.87
CA VAL A 299 -25.50 4.43 25.80
C VAL A 299 -25.33 4.90 27.24
N ASP A 300 -26.16 4.39 28.14
CA ASP A 300 -26.07 4.75 29.56
C ASP A 300 -24.79 4.19 30.20
N ALA A 301 -24.03 5.06 30.87
CA ALA A 301 -22.72 4.74 31.43
C ALA A 301 -22.85 3.89 32.69
N GLU A 302 -23.82 4.19 33.55
CA GLU A 302 -24.06 3.45 34.80
C GLU A 302 -24.55 2.03 34.50
N ALA A 303 -25.51 1.89 33.57
CA ALA A 303 -25.93 0.58 33.09
C ALA A 303 -24.79 -0.19 32.43
N LEU A 304 -23.92 0.46 31.63
CA LEU A 304 -22.78 -0.24 31.02
C LEU A 304 -21.81 -0.77 32.08
N GLU A 305 -21.43 0.04 33.07
CA GLU A 305 -20.54 -0.38 34.14
C GLU A 305 -21.13 -1.52 34.97
N SER A 306 -22.38 -1.37 35.41
CA SER A 306 -23.10 -2.38 36.19
C SER A 306 -23.20 -3.71 35.46
N GLN A 307 -23.67 -3.70 34.20
CA GLN A 307 -23.80 -4.92 33.40
C GLN A 307 -22.44 -5.55 33.08
N PHE A 308 -21.41 -4.72 32.88
CA PHE A 308 -20.05 -5.20 32.63
C PHE A 308 -19.47 -5.94 33.85
N VAL A 309 -19.57 -5.35 35.05
CA VAL A 309 -19.07 -5.95 36.30
C VAL A 309 -19.82 -7.25 36.62
N ASP A 310 -21.12 -7.30 36.35
CA ASP A 310 -21.95 -8.50 36.55
C ASP A 310 -21.52 -9.68 35.66
N HIS A 311 -21.17 -9.40 34.39
CA HIS A 311 -20.81 -10.44 33.43
C HIS A 311 -19.31 -10.77 33.37
N LEU A 312 -18.45 -9.93 33.96
CA LEU A 312 -17.00 -10.13 33.97
C LEU A 312 -16.57 -11.50 34.57
N PRO A 313 -17.08 -11.95 35.73
CA PRO A 313 -16.72 -13.26 36.29
C PRO A 313 -17.11 -14.43 35.38
N ILE A 314 -18.24 -14.33 34.68
CA ILE A 314 -18.74 -15.35 33.76
C ILE A 314 -17.82 -15.42 32.53
N ALA A 315 -17.46 -14.26 31.97
CA ALA A 315 -16.53 -14.17 30.86
C ALA A 315 -15.14 -14.72 31.23
N GLN A 316 -14.65 -14.39 32.43
CA GLN A 316 -13.39 -14.92 32.98
C GLN A 316 -13.44 -16.44 33.13
N HIS A 317 -14.55 -17.01 33.61
CA HIS A 317 -14.72 -18.46 33.69
C HIS A 317 -14.61 -19.13 32.31
N PHE A 318 -15.26 -18.60 31.27
CA PHE A 318 -15.14 -19.14 29.91
C PHE A 318 -13.72 -18.98 29.34
N HIS A 319 -13.02 -17.90 29.67
CA HIS A 319 -11.63 -17.69 29.28
C HIS A 319 -10.72 -18.77 29.89
N ASP A 320 -10.80 -18.98 31.21
CA ASP A 320 -9.93 -19.90 31.93
C ASP A 320 -10.30 -21.37 31.70
N ALA A 321 -11.58 -21.72 31.76
CA ALA A 321 -12.05 -23.11 31.66
C ALA A 321 -12.03 -23.65 30.23
N SER A 322 -12.33 -22.81 29.24
CA SER A 322 -12.42 -23.23 27.82
C SER A 322 -11.25 -22.76 26.96
N GLY A 323 -10.31 -21.97 27.51
CA GLY A 323 -9.18 -21.43 26.76
C GLY A 323 -9.59 -20.49 25.62
N LEU A 324 -10.77 -19.87 25.73
CA LEU A 324 -11.30 -18.98 24.70
C LEU A 324 -10.54 -17.64 24.70
N ALA A 325 -10.35 -17.05 23.52
CA ALA A 325 -9.86 -15.66 23.43
C ALA A 325 -10.87 -14.69 24.08
N SER A 326 -10.40 -13.49 24.45
CA SER A 326 -11.15 -12.54 25.26
C SER A 326 -12.54 -12.20 24.69
N LEU A 327 -12.64 -11.68 23.46
CA LEU A 327 -13.95 -11.36 22.86
C LEU A 327 -14.87 -12.59 22.66
N PRO A 328 -14.38 -13.77 22.22
CA PRO A 328 -15.19 -14.99 22.19
C PRO A 328 -15.72 -15.40 23.57
N ALA A 329 -14.91 -15.31 24.63
CA ALA A 329 -15.34 -15.63 25.99
C ALA A 329 -16.47 -14.70 26.46
N TRP A 330 -16.38 -13.39 26.16
CA TRP A 330 -17.47 -12.44 26.40
C TRP A 330 -18.74 -12.79 25.63
N ARG A 331 -18.62 -13.22 24.37
CA ARG A 331 -19.78 -13.65 23.57
C ARG A 331 -20.47 -14.86 24.20
N GLU A 332 -19.72 -15.86 24.65
CA GLU A 332 -20.29 -17.03 25.31
C GLU A 332 -20.93 -16.67 26.66
N ALA A 333 -20.30 -15.80 27.45
CA ALA A 333 -20.87 -15.31 28.71
C ALA A 333 -22.24 -14.66 28.53
N LEU A 334 -22.36 -13.76 27.54
CA LEU A 334 -23.63 -13.11 27.19
C LEU A 334 -24.65 -14.08 26.57
N SER A 335 -24.18 -15.14 25.92
CA SER A 335 -25.04 -16.15 25.28
C SER A 335 -25.56 -17.19 26.27
N ALA A 336 -24.86 -17.43 27.37
CA ALA A 336 -25.30 -18.32 28.44
C ALA A 336 -26.48 -17.76 29.25
N SER A 337 -26.59 -16.43 29.33
CA SER A 337 -27.64 -15.71 30.08
C SER A 337 -28.85 -15.32 29.22
N GLN A 338 -29.44 -16.27 28.48
CA GLN A 338 -30.53 -16.00 27.52
C GLN A 338 -31.95 -16.29 28.02
N THR A 339 -32.13 -16.93 29.18
CA THR A 339 -33.49 -17.18 29.69
C THR A 339 -34.11 -15.88 30.22
N GLU A 340 -35.43 -15.74 30.08
CA GLU A 340 -36.16 -14.53 30.50
C GLU A 340 -35.95 -14.20 31.98
N ARG A 341 -35.89 -15.25 32.83
CA ARG A 341 -35.58 -15.13 34.27
C ARG A 341 -34.14 -14.64 34.53
N GLN A 342 -33.17 -15.08 33.72
CA GLN A 342 -31.78 -14.63 33.84
C GLN A 342 -31.61 -13.21 33.32
N LEU A 343 -32.28 -12.84 32.24
CA LEU A 343 -32.24 -11.47 31.70
C LEU A 343 -32.86 -10.45 32.65
N ALA A 344 -33.87 -10.86 33.43
CA ALA A 344 -34.45 -10.03 34.49
C ALA A 344 -33.49 -9.85 35.69
N ALA A 345 -32.69 -10.85 36.02
CA ALA A 345 -31.72 -10.81 37.12
C ALA A 345 -30.38 -10.18 36.72
N HIS A 346 -29.95 -10.39 35.48
CA HIS A 346 -28.67 -9.99 34.90
C HIS A 346 -28.90 -9.30 33.55
N PRO A 347 -29.27 -8.00 33.55
CA PRO A 347 -29.45 -7.24 32.32
C PRO A 347 -28.15 -7.22 31.51
N GLN A 348 -28.26 -7.33 30.17
CA GLN A 348 -27.06 -7.35 29.30
C GLN A 348 -27.19 -6.55 28.01
N ALA A 349 -28.30 -5.84 27.81
CA ALA A 349 -28.59 -5.15 26.54
C ALA A 349 -27.52 -4.11 26.18
N VAL A 350 -27.03 -3.35 27.18
CA VAL A 350 -26.07 -2.27 26.98
C VAL A 350 -24.69 -2.85 26.67
N VAL A 351 -24.18 -3.76 27.51
CA VAL A 351 -22.87 -4.39 27.29
C VAL A 351 -22.83 -5.18 25.97
N ARG A 352 -23.92 -5.85 25.58
CA ARG A 352 -24.04 -6.56 24.30
C ARG A 352 -23.93 -5.59 23.12
N SER A 353 -24.57 -4.42 23.19
CA SER A 353 -24.48 -3.41 22.13
C SER A 353 -23.05 -2.91 21.93
N VAL A 354 -22.30 -2.71 23.01
CA VAL A 354 -20.88 -2.31 22.99
C VAL A 354 -20.01 -3.43 22.44
N LEU A 355 -20.24 -4.68 22.87
CA LEU A 355 -19.50 -5.85 22.42
C LEU A 355 -19.64 -6.07 20.91
N VAL A 356 -20.85 -5.89 20.34
CA VAL A 356 -21.07 -5.96 18.89
C VAL A 356 -20.18 -4.95 18.14
N ARG A 357 -20.01 -3.74 18.68
CA ARG A 357 -19.12 -2.72 18.08
C ARG A 357 -17.65 -3.12 18.18
N ALA A 358 -17.23 -3.76 19.27
CA ALA A 358 -15.88 -4.29 19.42
C ALA A 358 -15.53 -5.31 18.33
N TYR A 359 -16.50 -6.12 17.88
CA TYR A 359 -16.34 -7.03 16.74
C TYR A 359 -16.40 -6.32 15.38
N ALA A 360 -17.27 -5.31 15.24
CA ALA A 360 -17.52 -4.66 13.96
C ALA A 360 -16.41 -3.66 13.56
N TRP A 361 -15.74 -3.02 14.51
CA TRP A 361 -14.76 -1.98 14.22
C TRP A 361 -13.36 -2.57 14.01
N GLY A 362 -12.95 -2.79 12.75
CA GLY A 362 -11.61 -3.27 12.43
C GLY A 362 -10.51 -2.21 12.49
N ALA A 363 -9.27 -2.64 12.78
CA ALA A 363 -8.07 -1.78 12.71
C ALA A 363 -7.49 -1.62 11.29
N SER A 364 -7.87 -2.50 10.37
CA SER A 364 -7.36 -2.56 9.00
C SER A 364 -8.49 -2.82 8.00
N THR A 365 -8.40 -2.19 6.83
CA THR A 365 -9.24 -2.45 5.66
C THR A 365 -8.53 -3.31 4.61
N SER A 366 -7.34 -3.84 4.94
CA SER A 366 -6.47 -4.47 3.93
C SER A 366 -7.08 -5.72 3.28
N GLY A 367 -7.96 -6.45 3.97
CA GLY A 367 -8.73 -7.55 3.41
C GLY A 367 -9.68 -7.09 2.30
N VAL A 368 -10.45 -6.03 2.58
CA VAL A 368 -11.34 -5.38 1.62
C VAL A 368 -10.55 -4.80 0.45
N GLU A 369 -9.42 -4.15 0.71
CA GLU A 369 -8.54 -3.61 -0.35
C GLU A 369 -7.90 -4.70 -1.21
N ARG A 370 -7.52 -5.84 -0.62
CA ARG A 370 -7.03 -7.01 -1.37
C ARG A 370 -8.13 -7.60 -2.23
N CYS A 371 -9.36 -7.69 -1.73
CA CYS A 371 -10.51 -8.08 -2.54
C CYS A 371 -10.68 -7.13 -3.73
N PHE A 372 -10.68 -5.81 -3.53
CA PHE A 372 -10.75 -4.86 -4.63
C PHE A 372 -9.55 -4.93 -5.59
N ALA A 373 -8.34 -5.15 -5.08
CA ALA A 373 -7.14 -5.31 -5.90
C ALA A 373 -7.17 -6.60 -6.72
N ASN A 374 -7.63 -7.71 -6.12
CA ASN A 374 -7.80 -8.99 -6.80
C ASN A 374 -8.89 -8.91 -7.85
N VAL A 375 -10.03 -8.28 -7.52
CA VAL A 375 -11.09 -7.96 -8.48
C VAL A 375 -10.51 -7.12 -9.63
N ARG A 376 -9.74 -6.07 -9.34
CA ARG A 376 -9.10 -5.24 -10.37
C ARG A 376 -8.07 -5.99 -11.22
N LEU A 377 -7.35 -6.96 -10.63
CA LEU A 377 -6.41 -7.82 -11.36
C LEU A 377 -7.14 -8.84 -12.24
N MET A 378 -8.26 -9.40 -11.76
CA MET A 378 -9.10 -10.33 -12.51
C MET A 378 -9.87 -9.64 -13.65
N LEU A 379 -10.27 -8.39 -13.44
CA LEU A 379 -11.02 -7.59 -14.42
C LEU A 379 -10.14 -6.94 -15.51
N GLY A 380 -8.81 -7.06 -15.44
CA GLY A 380 -7.89 -6.45 -16.40
C GLY A 380 -7.95 -4.92 -16.44
N ASN A 381 -7.20 -4.30 -17.37
CA ASN A 381 -7.35 -2.87 -17.64
C ASN A 381 -8.80 -2.60 -18.06
N LYS A 382 -9.42 -1.56 -17.49
CA LYS A 382 -10.83 -1.16 -17.60
C LYS A 382 -11.46 -1.06 -19.01
N THR A 383 -10.69 -1.32 -20.05
CA THR A 383 -11.08 -1.25 -21.47
C THR A 383 -11.67 -2.55 -22.02
N SER A 384 -11.75 -3.65 -21.24
CA SER A 384 -12.31 -4.94 -21.72
C SER A 384 -13.38 -5.54 -20.80
N LEU A 385 -14.14 -4.71 -20.09
CA LEU A 385 -15.28 -5.20 -19.32
C LEU A 385 -16.44 -5.48 -20.28
N THR A 386 -16.89 -6.72 -20.35
CA THR A 386 -18.18 -7.09 -20.96
C THR A 386 -19.34 -6.43 -20.22
N ASP A 387 -20.44 -6.15 -20.90
CA ASP A 387 -21.64 -5.51 -20.31
C ASP A 387 -22.15 -6.17 -19.02
N ALA A 388 -21.98 -7.50 -18.90
CA ALA A 388 -22.32 -8.24 -17.69
C ALA A 388 -21.52 -7.78 -16.46
N HIS A 389 -20.21 -7.54 -16.61
CA HIS A 389 -19.36 -7.09 -15.50
C HIS A 389 -19.61 -5.61 -15.15
N TRP A 390 -20.05 -4.79 -16.11
CA TRP A 390 -20.50 -3.43 -15.82
C TRP A 390 -21.78 -3.41 -14.98
N ARG A 391 -22.71 -4.34 -15.23
CA ARG A 391 -23.90 -4.49 -14.38
C ARG A 391 -23.54 -4.93 -12.97
N ASP A 392 -22.59 -5.84 -12.78
CA ASP A 392 -22.16 -6.26 -11.43
C ASP A 392 -21.48 -5.12 -10.66
N VAL A 393 -20.64 -4.33 -11.34
CA VAL A 393 -20.00 -3.16 -10.73
C VAL A 393 -21.02 -2.06 -10.43
N LEU A 394 -21.96 -1.78 -11.34
CA LEU A 394 -23.05 -0.82 -11.10
C LEU A 394 -23.97 -1.31 -9.99
N PHE A 395 -24.28 -2.60 -9.93
CA PHE A 395 -25.08 -3.23 -8.89
C PHE A 395 -24.42 -3.07 -7.51
N LEU A 396 -23.12 -3.36 -7.40
CA LEU A 396 -22.34 -3.16 -6.16
C LEU A 396 -22.20 -1.67 -5.75
N LEU A 397 -22.34 -0.74 -6.70
CA LEU A 397 -22.31 0.69 -6.44
C LEU A 397 -23.70 1.28 -6.18
N SER A 398 -24.77 0.66 -6.69
CA SER A 398 -26.16 1.09 -6.56
C SER A 398 -26.84 0.54 -5.31
N THR A 399 -26.23 -0.40 -4.59
CA THR A 399 -26.72 -0.89 -3.28
C THR A 399 -26.60 0.14 -2.15
N GLN A 400 -26.19 1.38 -2.45
CA GLN A 400 -26.07 2.46 -1.45
C GLN A 400 -27.42 2.92 -0.89
N ASP A 401 -28.52 2.65 -1.60
CA ASP A 401 -29.88 3.07 -1.22
C ASP A 401 -30.80 1.89 -0.84
N HIS A 402 -30.25 0.69 -0.65
CA HIS A 402 -31.05 -0.49 -0.28
C HIS A 402 -31.46 -0.45 1.20
N SER A 403 -32.72 -0.79 1.47
CA SER A 403 -33.17 -1.00 2.85
C SER A 403 -32.63 -2.33 3.39
N GLU A 404 -32.58 -2.49 4.72
CA GLU A 404 -32.17 -3.74 5.37
C GLU A 404 -33.03 -4.95 4.92
N ALA A 405 -34.28 -4.70 4.55
CA ALA A 405 -35.19 -5.70 3.99
C ALA A 405 -34.78 -6.15 2.58
N ASP A 406 -34.29 -5.23 1.75
CA ASP A 406 -33.81 -5.51 0.39
C ASP A 406 -32.51 -6.31 0.41
N ASP A 407 -31.60 -6.01 1.33
CA ASP A 407 -30.37 -6.79 1.53
C ASP A 407 -30.68 -8.22 2.00
N HIS A 408 -31.66 -8.38 2.88
CA HIS A 408 -32.13 -9.72 3.28
C HIS A 408 -32.79 -10.48 2.13
N ALA A 409 -33.59 -9.82 1.30
CA ALA A 409 -34.20 -10.42 0.13
C ALA A 409 -33.13 -10.84 -0.90
N LEU A 410 -32.14 -9.99 -1.12
CA LEU A 410 -31.02 -10.24 -2.01
C LEU A 410 -30.15 -11.41 -1.51
N GLY A 411 -29.85 -11.45 -0.22
CA GLY A 411 -29.12 -12.56 0.39
C GLY A 411 -29.84 -13.90 0.21
N ARG A 412 -31.18 -13.92 0.36
CA ARG A 412 -31.99 -15.11 0.08
C ARG A 412 -31.96 -15.51 -1.40
N ALA A 413 -32.09 -14.54 -2.30
CA ALA A 413 -32.03 -14.79 -3.75
C ALA A 413 -30.65 -15.33 -4.17
N ALA A 414 -29.56 -14.77 -3.63
CA ALA A 414 -28.19 -15.20 -3.88
C ALA A 414 -27.93 -16.65 -3.43
N ILE A 415 -28.48 -17.05 -2.26
CA ILE A 415 -28.39 -18.44 -1.78
C ILE A 415 -29.07 -19.40 -2.76
N VAL A 416 -30.25 -19.04 -3.28
CA VAL A 416 -30.99 -19.85 -4.25
C VAL A 416 -30.26 -19.97 -5.59
N LEU A 417 -29.74 -18.85 -6.11
CA LEU A 417 -28.95 -18.81 -7.35
C LEU A 417 -27.62 -19.56 -7.22
N TYR A 418 -26.94 -19.44 -6.09
CA TYR A 418 -25.73 -20.20 -5.84
C TYR A 418 -26.02 -21.70 -5.78
N ALA A 419 -27.11 -22.09 -5.11
CA ALA A 419 -27.54 -23.47 -5.02
C ALA A 419 -27.92 -24.08 -6.38
N SER A 420 -28.47 -23.28 -7.29
CA SER A 420 -28.84 -23.75 -8.64
C SER A 420 -27.64 -23.88 -9.58
N ILE A 421 -26.65 -22.99 -9.48
CA ILE A 421 -25.48 -22.98 -10.36
C ILE A 421 -24.38 -23.94 -9.86
N PHE A 422 -24.15 -23.98 -8.55
CA PHE A 422 -23.03 -24.71 -7.94
C PHE A 422 -23.46 -25.90 -7.08
N GLY A 423 -24.77 -26.18 -7.02
CA GLY A 423 -25.37 -27.17 -6.14
C GLY A 423 -25.66 -26.62 -4.75
N ALA A 424 -26.58 -27.25 -4.01
CA ALA A 424 -26.93 -26.83 -2.66
C ALA A 424 -25.65 -26.65 -1.81
N PRO A 425 -25.48 -25.52 -1.10
CA PRO A 425 -24.34 -25.33 -0.22
C PRO A 425 -24.31 -26.55 0.69
N ARG A 426 -23.20 -27.30 0.67
CA ARG A 426 -23.07 -28.51 1.49
C ARG A 426 -23.53 -28.13 2.88
N GLN A 427 -24.60 -28.75 3.37
CA GLN A 427 -24.93 -28.70 4.78
C GLN A 427 -23.73 -29.34 5.47
N GLY A 428 -22.71 -28.53 5.77
CA GLY A 428 -21.71 -28.89 6.73
C GLY A 428 -22.54 -29.17 7.97
N SER A 429 -22.62 -30.44 8.36
CA SER A 429 -23.26 -30.87 9.58
C SER A 429 -22.97 -29.80 10.64
N ALA A 430 -24.00 -29.14 11.16
CA ALA A 430 -23.85 -28.13 12.20
C ALA A 430 -23.31 -28.73 13.52
N GLN A 431 -22.86 -29.99 13.49
CA GLN A 431 -22.00 -30.67 14.46
C GLN A 431 -20.58 -30.94 13.92
N MET A 432 -20.04 -30.10 13.05
CA MET A 432 -18.59 -29.98 12.91
C MET A 432 -18.08 -29.26 14.14
N SER A 433 -17.88 -30.04 15.21
CA SER A 433 -17.48 -29.58 16.53
C SER A 433 -16.39 -28.51 16.43
N VAL A 434 -16.65 -27.36 17.05
CA VAL A 434 -15.65 -26.34 17.39
C VAL A 434 -14.45 -26.99 18.13
N PHE A 435 -14.65 -28.18 18.73
CA PHE A 435 -13.63 -29.02 19.35
C PHE A 435 -12.63 -29.71 18.40
N ARG A 436 -12.95 -30.01 17.13
CA ARG A 436 -12.03 -30.79 16.27
C ARG A 436 -10.86 -30.00 15.70
N LYS A 437 -10.91 -28.66 15.73
CA LYS A 437 -9.75 -27.82 15.39
C LYS A 437 -8.78 -27.61 16.56
N VAL A 438 -9.17 -27.97 17.79
CA VAL A 438 -8.28 -27.97 18.95
C VAL A 438 -7.53 -29.31 19.10
N GLY A 439 -8.07 -30.41 18.56
CA GLY A 439 -7.52 -31.77 18.74
C GLY A 439 -6.63 -32.33 17.61
N GLN A 440 -6.45 -31.64 16.48
CA GLN A 440 -5.44 -32.04 15.49
C GLN A 440 -4.25 -31.07 15.54
N GLN A 441 -3.49 -31.17 16.64
CA GLN A 441 -2.05 -30.98 16.52
C GLN A 441 -1.60 -31.93 15.41
N LYS A 442 -1.40 -31.41 14.19
CA LYS A 442 -0.57 -32.08 13.19
C LYS A 442 0.64 -32.57 13.96
N ARG A 443 0.82 -33.90 14.06
CA ARG A 443 1.99 -34.55 14.68
C ARG A 443 3.16 -33.62 14.48
N LEU A 444 3.70 -33.10 15.59
CA LEU A 444 4.83 -32.18 15.62
C LEU A 444 5.88 -32.72 14.67
N ARG A 445 5.88 -32.24 13.43
CA ARG A 445 7.04 -32.38 12.56
C ARG A 445 8.14 -31.68 13.35
N SER A 446 9.24 -32.39 13.60
CA SER A 446 10.46 -31.87 14.22
C SER A 446 10.61 -30.39 13.90
N GLU A 447 10.81 -29.55 14.91
CA GLU A 447 10.88 -28.10 14.73
C GLU A 447 11.72 -27.75 13.48
N PRO A 448 11.21 -26.91 12.57
CA PRO A 448 11.80 -26.77 11.24
C PRO A 448 13.12 -25.98 11.29
N THR A 449 14.17 -26.49 11.90
CA THR A 449 15.53 -25.91 11.92
C THR A 449 16.04 -25.64 10.50
N GLY A 450 16.91 -24.64 10.33
CA GLY A 450 17.54 -24.34 9.04
C GLY A 450 16.72 -23.47 8.08
N THR A 451 15.71 -22.74 8.55
CA THR A 451 14.94 -21.77 7.74
C THR A 451 14.82 -20.43 8.45
N LEU A 452 14.59 -19.34 7.70
CA LEU A 452 14.38 -18.01 8.29
C LEU A 452 13.19 -17.98 9.27
N GLN A 453 12.13 -18.73 8.96
CA GLN A 453 10.95 -18.80 9.81
C GLN A 453 11.23 -19.53 11.13
N ALA A 454 12.08 -20.56 11.11
CA ALA A 454 12.57 -21.22 12.31
C ALA A 454 13.32 -20.25 13.21
N PHE A 455 14.27 -19.52 12.63
CA PHE A 455 15.07 -18.55 13.36
C PHE A 455 14.18 -17.48 14.00
N ARG A 456 13.20 -16.96 13.25
CA ARG A 456 12.20 -16.02 13.79
C ARG A 456 11.40 -16.59 14.96
N LYS A 457 10.98 -17.86 14.87
CA LYS A 457 10.22 -18.53 15.94
C LYS A 457 11.07 -18.69 17.20
N MET A 458 12.30 -19.19 17.06
CA MET A 458 13.27 -19.35 18.15
C MET A 458 13.56 -18.00 18.82
N ARG A 459 13.96 -16.99 18.03
CA ARG A 459 14.17 -15.61 18.51
C ARG A 459 12.95 -15.08 19.24
N LYS A 460 11.74 -15.26 18.71
CA LYS A 460 10.51 -14.77 19.36
C LYS A 460 10.33 -15.39 20.75
N ALA A 461 10.59 -16.68 20.89
CA ALA A 461 10.51 -17.36 22.18
C ALA A 461 11.56 -16.82 23.18
N GLU A 462 12.80 -16.63 22.74
CA GLU A 462 13.87 -16.05 23.55
C GLU A 462 13.55 -14.61 24.01
N VAL A 463 13.14 -13.74 23.09
CA VAL A 463 12.74 -12.36 23.40
C VAL A 463 11.58 -12.33 24.39
N GLN A 464 10.60 -13.22 24.21
CA GLN A 464 9.46 -13.32 25.13
C GLN A 464 9.91 -13.77 26.53
N SER A 465 10.79 -14.76 26.63
CA SER A 465 11.38 -15.21 27.90
C SER A 465 12.17 -14.09 28.59
N LEU A 466 12.99 -13.35 27.85
CA LEU A 466 13.76 -12.23 28.39
C LEU A 466 12.85 -11.10 28.87
N SER A 467 11.79 -10.79 28.11
CA SER A 467 10.85 -9.73 28.50
C SER A 467 10.03 -10.08 29.75
N ALA A 468 9.80 -11.38 30.01
CA ALA A 468 9.09 -11.83 31.21
C ALA A 468 9.93 -11.73 32.50
N GLN A 469 11.25 -11.68 32.38
CA GLN A 469 12.20 -11.58 33.49
C GLN A 469 12.63 -10.14 33.78
N ALA A 470 12.29 -9.20 32.92
CA ALA A 470 12.73 -7.82 33.03
C ALA A 470 11.84 -7.03 33.99
N GLU A 471 12.42 -6.51 35.08
CA GLU A 471 11.83 -5.39 35.83
C GLU A 471 12.03 -4.11 35.00
N VAL A 472 10.94 -3.46 34.62
CA VAL A 472 10.98 -2.28 33.74
C VAL A 472 10.99 -1.02 34.61
N THR A 473 12.18 -0.48 34.85
CA THR A 473 12.37 0.87 35.39
C THR A 473 13.33 1.60 34.45
N VAL A 474 12.79 2.47 33.60
CA VAL A 474 13.57 3.39 32.76
C VAL A 474 13.09 4.80 33.09
N THR A 475 13.99 5.65 33.59
CA THR A 475 13.74 7.07 33.88
C THR A 475 13.94 7.89 32.59
N GLU A 476 13.03 8.84 32.32
CA GLU A 476 13.05 9.66 31.08
C GLU A 476 14.26 10.59 30.98
N GLU A 477 14.92 10.88 32.11
CA GLU A 477 16.06 11.80 32.23
C GLU A 477 17.31 11.33 31.46
N ASP A 478 17.50 10.02 31.29
CA ASP A 478 18.67 9.44 30.59
C ASP A 478 18.70 9.72 29.07
N ILE A 479 17.59 10.19 28.49
CA ILE A 479 17.41 10.24 27.03
C ILE A 479 17.86 11.57 26.42
N THR A 480 17.68 12.69 27.13
CA THR A 480 18.01 14.03 26.62
C THR A 480 19.50 14.35 26.64
N GLU A 481 20.27 13.66 27.48
CA GLU A 481 21.74 13.74 27.53
C GLU A 481 22.44 12.77 26.56
N ASN A 482 21.66 12.03 25.76
CA ASN A 482 22.20 11.07 24.82
C ASN A 482 22.98 11.78 23.69
N ALA A 483 24.29 11.51 23.60
CA ALA A 483 25.19 12.09 22.61
C ALA A 483 24.78 11.86 21.14
N PHE A 484 23.89 10.89 20.87
CA PHE A 484 23.39 10.59 19.53
C PHE A 484 22.03 11.25 19.22
N TRP A 485 21.48 12.02 20.15
CA TRP A 485 20.22 12.75 19.97
C TRP A 485 20.41 13.99 19.07
N SER A 486 20.19 13.80 17.77
CA SER A 486 20.34 14.86 16.75
C SER A 486 19.15 15.83 16.68
N GLU A 487 19.33 16.97 15.98
CA GLU A 487 18.26 17.93 15.67
C GLU A 487 17.06 17.28 14.94
N LYS A 488 17.31 16.22 14.15
CA LYS A 488 16.22 15.46 13.49
C LYS A 488 15.36 14.69 14.49
N HIS A 489 15.93 14.22 15.61
CA HIS A 489 15.17 13.58 16.68
C HIS A 489 14.26 14.60 17.36
N VAL A 490 14.79 15.80 17.67
CA VAL A 490 14.00 16.91 18.24
C VAL A 490 12.83 17.29 17.34
N LYS A 491 13.07 17.47 16.03
CA LYS A 491 12.02 17.80 15.05
C LYS A 491 10.95 16.71 14.94
N GLU A 492 11.34 15.44 14.96
CA GLU A 492 10.39 14.34 14.89
C GLU A 492 9.59 14.19 16.19
N ARG A 493 10.22 14.34 17.38
CA ARG A 493 9.53 14.35 18.68
C ARG A 493 8.47 15.45 18.73
N ALA A 494 8.84 16.69 18.39
CA ALA A 494 7.89 17.80 18.33
C ALA A 494 6.73 17.54 17.35
N LEU A 495 6.99 16.84 16.23
CA LEU A 495 5.94 16.41 15.31
C LEU A 495 5.02 15.36 15.94
N GLN A 496 5.54 14.40 16.69
CA GLN A 496 4.73 13.38 17.39
C GLN A 496 3.90 14.00 18.52
N GLU A 497 4.46 14.91 19.30
CA GLU A 497 3.72 15.68 20.31
C GLU A 497 2.58 16.49 19.66
N SER A 498 2.86 17.19 18.56
CA SER A 498 1.83 17.94 17.82
C SER A 498 0.71 17.03 17.30
N ARG A 499 1.06 15.82 16.84
CA ARG A 499 0.08 14.81 16.40
C ARG A 499 -0.75 14.25 17.55
N PHE A 500 -0.11 13.93 18.66
CA PHE A 500 -0.75 13.47 19.88
C PHE A 500 -1.77 14.51 20.35
N ARG A 501 -1.35 15.77 20.52
CA ARG A 501 -2.23 16.91 20.86
C ARG A 501 -3.36 17.10 19.86
N SER A 502 -3.08 16.97 18.57
CA SER A 502 -4.11 17.04 17.54
C SER A 502 -5.13 15.91 17.64
N LYS A 503 -4.75 14.70 18.07
CA LYS A 503 -5.70 13.62 18.33
C LYS A 503 -6.47 13.85 19.62
N ALA A 504 -5.80 14.32 20.68
CA ALA A 504 -6.44 14.68 21.95
C ALA A 504 -7.53 15.73 21.74
N LEU A 505 -7.26 16.80 20.98
CA LEU A 505 -8.27 17.80 20.59
C LEU A 505 -9.47 17.19 19.84
N GLY A 506 -9.28 16.06 19.15
CA GLY A 506 -10.34 15.37 18.41
C GLY A 506 -11.20 14.55 19.35
N ALA A 507 -10.57 13.85 20.29
CA ALA A 507 -11.23 13.14 21.37
C ALA A 507 -12.01 14.09 22.30
N TYR A 508 -11.44 15.27 22.61
CA TYR A 508 -12.13 16.36 23.33
C TYR A 508 -13.37 16.84 22.59
N GLN A 509 -13.27 17.08 21.27
CA GLN A 509 -14.42 17.45 20.44
C GLN A 509 -15.53 16.39 20.46
N GLN A 510 -15.17 15.11 20.65
CA GLN A 510 -16.10 13.99 20.77
C GLN A 510 -16.63 13.78 22.19
N GLY A 511 -16.16 14.54 23.19
CA GLY A 511 -16.54 14.38 24.59
C GLY A 511 -15.95 13.14 25.27
N THR A 512 -14.94 12.50 24.66
CA THR A 512 -14.37 11.23 25.16
C THR A 512 -13.16 11.40 26.09
N LEU A 513 -12.71 12.63 26.33
CA LEU A 513 -11.66 12.91 27.31
C LEU A 513 -12.28 13.38 28.62
N GLN A 514 -11.75 12.89 29.74
CA GLN A 514 -12.08 13.42 31.07
C GLN A 514 -11.37 14.74 31.34
N ASP A 515 -11.85 15.52 32.32
CA ASP A 515 -11.28 16.84 32.63
C ASP A 515 -9.78 16.80 32.97
N GLU A 516 -9.34 15.77 33.69
CA GLU A 516 -7.94 15.57 34.02
C GLU A 516 -7.10 15.29 32.77
N GLU A 517 -7.62 14.48 31.85
CA GLU A 517 -6.97 14.18 30.56
C GLU A 517 -6.92 15.41 29.65
N VAL A 518 -7.93 16.27 29.69
CA VAL A 518 -7.94 17.55 28.96
C VAL A 518 -6.82 18.45 29.47
N ARG A 519 -6.69 18.60 30.79
CA ARG A 519 -5.60 19.37 31.41
C ARG A 519 -4.24 18.79 31.05
N GLN A 520 -4.07 17.48 31.16
CA GLN A 520 -2.81 16.79 30.90
C GLN A 520 -2.38 16.85 29.43
N TYR A 521 -3.29 16.58 28.49
CA TYR A 521 -2.93 16.39 27.08
C TYR A 521 -3.07 17.63 26.21
N ILE A 522 -3.94 18.57 26.58
CA ILE A 522 -4.23 19.77 25.78
C ILE A 522 -3.80 21.04 26.52
N GLY A 523 -3.94 21.06 27.84
CA GLY A 523 -3.69 22.22 28.70
C GLY A 523 -4.97 23.03 28.99
N GLU A 524 -4.82 24.07 29.82
CA GLU A 524 -5.95 24.86 30.36
C GLU A 524 -6.80 25.59 29.30
N ASN A 525 -6.22 25.87 28.13
CA ASN A 525 -6.88 26.60 27.03
C ASN A 525 -7.47 25.69 25.93
N ALA A 526 -8.02 24.53 26.30
CA ALA A 526 -8.58 23.57 25.34
C ALA A 526 -9.65 24.14 24.39
N PRO A 527 -10.60 25.02 24.82
CA PRO A 527 -11.60 25.59 23.92
C PRO A 527 -10.99 26.46 22.81
N ALA A 528 -10.01 27.31 23.14
CA ALA A 528 -9.32 28.15 22.16
C ALA A 528 -8.52 27.32 21.15
N ALA A 529 -7.81 26.29 21.62
CA ALA A 529 -7.08 25.37 20.76
C ALA A 529 -8.00 24.61 19.77
N LEU A 530 -9.19 24.19 20.23
CA LEU A 530 -10.19 23.57 19.38
C LEU A 530 -10.69 24.53 18.29
N GLN A 531 -11.02 25.77 18.63
CA GLN A 531 -11.45 26.78 17.65
C GLN A 531 -10.38 27.04 16.59
N GLN A 532 -9.11 27.18 17.00
CA GLN A 532 -8.00 27.38 16.07
C GLN A 532 -7.83 26.20 15.11
N ARG A 533 -7.99 24.96 15.61
CA ARG A 533 -7.97 23.76 14.78
C ARG A 533 -9.12 23.76 13.77
N MET A 534 -10.34 24.07 14.18
CA MET A 534 -11.50 24.13 13.29
C MET A 534 -11.28 25.16 12.17
N LYS A 535 -10.80 26.37 12.51
CA LYS A 535 -10.42 27.40 11.52
C LYS A 535 -9.38 26.89 10.52
N SER A 536 -8.34 26.22 11.03
CA SER A 536 -7.26 25.65 10.20
C SER A 536 -7.75 24.52 9.28
N GLN A 537 -8.66 23.67 9.75
CA GLN A 537 -9.25 22.59 8.98
C GLN A 537 -10.19 23.13 7.89
N ALA A 538 -11.03 24.12 8.21
CA ALA A 538 -11.86 24.82 7.24
C ALA A 538 -11.01 25.46 6.13
N ALA A 539 -9.92 26.15 6.50
CA ALA A 539 -8.99 26.74 5.53
C ALA A 539 -8.36 25.67 4.60
N LYS A 540 -7.97 24.51 5.13
CA LYS A 540 -7.42 23.39 4.33
C LYS A 540 -8.45 22.82 3.36
N ILE A 541 -9.70 22.64 3.80
CA ILE A 541 -10.79 22.14 2.95
C ILE A 541 -11.06 23.15 1.83
N THR A 542 -11.18 24.45 2.16
CA THR A 542 -11.37 25.51 1.17
C THR A 542 -10.23 25.56 0.16
N ALA A 543 -8.97 25.44 0.61
CA ALA A 543 -7.81 25.39 -0.28
C ALA A 543 -7.82 24.14 -1.18
N TYR A 544 -8.17 22.96 -0.65
CA TYR A 544 -8.30 21.73 -1.42
C TYR A 544 -9.40 21.84 -2.47
N VAL A 545 -10.58 22.33 -2.11
CA VAL A 545 -11.70 22.56 -3.03
C VAL A 545 -11.30 23.58 -4.09
N LYS A 546 -10.62 24.68 -3.73
CA LYS A 546 -10.12 25.68 -4.69
C LYS A 546 -9.10 25.06 -5.65
N LYS A 547 -8.19 24.22 -5.17
CA LYS A 547 -7.22 23.49 -6.00
C LYS A 547 -7.91 22.51 -6.95
N LYS A 548 -8.89 21.74 -6.46
CA LYS A 548 -9.69 20.81 -7.30
C LYS A 548 -10.52 21.57 -8.32
N LYS A 549 -11.18 22.67 -7.94
CA LYS A 549 -11.90 23.56 -8.85
C LYS A 549 -10.97 24.14 -9.91
N LYS A 550 -9.75 24.55 -9.56
CA LYS A 550 -8.74 25.02 -10.55
C LYS A 550 -8.27 23.89 -11.48
N GLN A 551 -8.14 22.67 -10.97
CA GLN A 551 -7.74 21.50 -11.75
C GLN A 551 -8.85 21.03 -12.71
N VAL A 552 -10.11 21.19 -12.33
CA VAL A 552 -11.29 20.95 -13.18
C VAL A 552 -11.52 22.11 -14.17
N ARG A 553 -11.29 23.36 -13.75
CA ARG A 553 -11.43 24.55 -14.62
C ARG A 553 -10.26 24.76 -15.58
N GLY A 554 -9.12 24.10 -15.37
CA GLY A 554 -7.94 24.20 -16.25
C GLY A 554 -8.14 23.67 -17.67
N SER A 555 -9.33 23.15 -18.01
CA SER A 555 -9.65 22.60 -19.33
C SER A 555 -10.95 23.12 -19.95
N SER A 556 -11.64 24.09 -19.33
CA SER A 556 -12.89 24.61 -19.88
C SER A 556 -12.68 25.94 -20.60
N GLU A 557 -11.79 25.94 -21.61
CA GLU A 557 -12.04 26.83 -22.75
C GLU A 557 -13.38 26.41 -23.35
N THR A 558 -14.28 27.38 -23.58
CA THR A 558 -15.53 27.10 -24.29
C THR A 558 -15.22 26.45 -25.63
N LEU A 559 -16.10 25.58 -26.14
CA LEU A 559 -15.89 24.95 -27.46
C LEU A 559 -15.59 26.00 -28.55
N ALA A 560 -16.29 27.14 -28.50
CA ALA A 560 -16.04 28.28 -29.38
C ALA A 560 -14.60 28.84 -29.28
N ALA A 561 -13.99 28.86 -28.08
CA ALA A 561 -12.60 29.26 -27.92
C ALA A 561 -11.61 28.23 -28.50
N GLN A 562 -11.93 26.93 -28.42
CA GLN A 562 -11.09 25.86 -28.97
C GLN A 562 -11.15 25.77 -30.49
N LEU A 563 -12.31 26.08 -31.08
CA LEU A 563 -12.56 26.09 -32.52
C LEU A 563 -12.09 27.37 -33.23
N ARG A 564 -11.76 28.42 -32.47
CA ARG A 564 -11.40 29.73 -33.02
C ARG A 564 -10.15 29.64 -33.90
N TYR A 565 -10.24 30.18 -35.11
CA TYR A 565 -9.13 30.21 -36.09
C TYR A 565 -8.57 28.82 -36.49
N LYS A 566 -9.36 27.75 -36.31
CA LYS A 566 -8.97 26.39 -36.70
C LYS A 566 -9.31 26.11 -38.17
N ALA A 567 -8.53 25.24 -38.79
CA ALA A 567 -8.85 24.67 -40.10
C ALA A 567 -9.87 23.53 -39.94
N VAL A 568 -11.05 23.68 -40.53
CA VAL A 568 -12.18 22.75 -40.37
C VAL A 568 -12.44 21.98 -41.66
N HIS A 569 -12.59 20.67 -41.55
CA HIS A 569 -12.97 19.78 -42.64
C HIS A 569 -14.32 19.11 -42.35
N LEU A 570 -15.15 18.94 -43.39
CA LEU A 570 -16.46 18.30 -43.27
C LEU A 570 -16.32 16.83 -43.67
N GLY A 571 -16.51 15.93 -42.72
CA GLY A 571 -16.33 14.49 -42.92
C GLY A 571 -17.62 13.76 -43.27
N GLY A 572 -17.69 13.21 -44.49
CA GLY A 572 -18.74 12.28 -44.96
C GLY A 572 -19.81 12.91 -45.85
N GLU A 573 -20.32 12.15 -46.83
CA GLU A 573 -21.59 12.46 -47.50
C GLU A 573 -22.76 12.08 -46.56
N PRO A 574 -23.76 12.94 -46.32
CA PRO A 574 -24.17 14.10 -47.10
C PRO A 574 -24.07 15.42 -46.29
N LEU A 575 -22.94 15.68 -45.61
CA LEU A 575 -22.71 17.00 -45.01
C LEU A 575 -22.35 18.00 -46.12
N ALA A 576 -23.32 18.32 -46.98
CA ALA A 576 -23.22 19.43 -47.90
C ALA A 576 -23.03 20.72 -47.10
N ARG A 577 -22.19 21.64 -47.59
CA ARG A 577 -22.09 22.99 -47.02
C ARG A 577 -23.49 23.59 -46.94
N GLY A 578 -23.94 23.85 -45.72
CA GLY A 578 -25.18 24.55 -45.44
C GLY A 578 -24.87 25.93 -44.88
N THR A 579 -25.79 26.87 -45.07
CA THR A 579 -25.68 28.26 -44.60
C THR A 579 -25.31 28.35 -43.11
N ALA A 580 -25.87 27.48 -42.27
CA ALA A 580 -25.59 27.45 -40.82
C ALA A 580 -24.15 27.05 -40.45
N VAL A 581 -23.49 26.18 -41.23
CA VAL A 581 -22.09 25.78 -40.97
C VAL A 581 -21.16 26.91 -41.41
N ASP A 582 -21.42 27.51 -42.57
CA ASP A 582 -20.63 28.61 -43.11
C ASP A 582 -20.73 29.88 -42.24
N GLU A 583 -21.94 30.22 -41.77
CA GLU A 583 -22.18 31.32 -40.82
C GLU A 583 -21.43 31.09 -39.49
N HIS A 584 -21.45 29.86 -38.97
CA HIS A 584 -20.76 29.56 -37.72
C HIS A 584 -19.22 29.53 -37.87
N MET A 585 -18.69 29.02 -39.00
CA MET A 585 -17.26 29.12 -39.31
C MET A 585 -16.81 30.58 -39.36
N GLN A 586 -17.61 31.46 -39.98
CA GLN A 586 -17.33 32.89 -40.04
C GLN A 586 -17.34 33.54 -38.64
N PHE A 587 -18.31 33.19 -37.79
CA PHE A 587 -18.38 33.65 -36.39
C PHE A 587 -17.15 33.24 -35.57
N LEU A 588 -16.65 32.01 -35.78
CA LEU A 588 -15.45 31.49 -35.09
C LEU A 588 -14.13 31.96 -35.73
N GLY A 589 -14.17 32.63 -36.88
CA GLY A 589 -12.98 32.93 -37.69
C GLY A 589 -12.26 31.67 -38.17
N ALA A 590 -12.95 30.53 -38.22
CA ALA A 590 -12.43 29.27 -38.71
C ALA A 590 -12.41 29.26 -40.24
N SER A 591 -11.46 28.53 -40.84
CA SER A 591 -11.37 28.40 -42.30
C SER A 591 -11.72 27.00 -42.74
N TYR A 592 -12.49 26.88 -43.83
CA TYR A 592 -12.71 25.58 -44.45
C TYR A 592 -11.42 25.09 -45.10
N GLU A 593 -11.06 23.85 -44.81
CA GLU A 593 -9.89 23.20 -45.37
C GLU A 593 -10.31 21.97 -46.20
N PRO A 594 -10.20 22.03 -47.54
CA PRO A 594 -10.56 20.92 -48.41
C PRO A 594 -9.65 19.71 -48.23
N ASN A 595 -8.40 19.89 -47.78
CA ASN A 595 -7.47 18.79 -47.59
C ASN A 595 -7.59 18.23 -46.16
N PRO A 596 -8.08 17.00 -45.95
CA PRO A 596 -8.25 16.43 -44.62
C PRO A 596 -6.91 16.27 -43.88
N ALA A 597 -5.77 16.22 -44.57
CA ALA A 597 -4.46 16.21 -43.94
C ALA A 597 -4.07 17.56 -43.31
N LYS A 598 -4.77 18.66 -43.65
CA LYS A 598 -4.57 20.01 -43.13
C LYS A 598 -5.58 20.45 -42.07
N ALA A 599 -6.64 19.68 -41.88
CA ALA A 599 -7.64 19.95 -40.86
C ALA A 599 -7.10 19.79 -39.44
N ASP A 600 -7.52 20.71 -38.57
CA ASP A 600 -7.40 20.65 -37.11
C ASP A 600 -8.69 20.11 -36.46
N VAL A 601 -9.83 20.31 -37.13
CA VAL A 601 -11.17 19.91 -36.66
C VAL A 601 -11.92 19.22 -37.80
N PHE A 602 -12.59 18.12 -37.49
CA PHE A 602 -13.52 17.44 -38.37
C PHE A 602 -14.95 17.56 -37.84
N VAL A 603 -15.84 18.06 -38.68
CA VAL A 603 -17.28 18.05 -38.41
C VAL A 603 -17.87 16.80 -39.05
N VAL A 604 -18.48 15.94 -38.23
CA VAL A 604 -19.03 14.64 -38.66
C VAL A 604 -20.50 14.52 -38.25
N ALA A 605 -21.24 13.65 -38.95
CA ALA A 605 -22.64 13.39 -38.63
C ALA A 605 -22.77 12.64 -37.29
N ASP A 606 -21.94 11.61 -37.09
CA ASP A 606 -21.86 10.83 -35.85
C ASP A 606 -20.39 10.73 -35.38
N VAL A 607 -20.14 11.20 -34.17
CA VAL A 607 -18.80 11.15 -33.53
C VAL A 607 -18.48 9.75 -33.01
N ALA A 608 -19.48 8.91 -32.75
CA ALA A 608 -19.29 7.52 -32.33
C ALA A 608 -18.85 6.62 -33.50
N HIS A 609 -19.26 6.95 -34.73
CA HIS A 609 -18.97 6.16 -35.93
C HIS A 609 -18.42 7.04 -37.09
N PRO A 610 -17.25 7.70 -36.91
CA PRO A 610 -16.63 8.45 -38.00
C PRO A 610 -16.14 7.51 -39.10
N SER A 611 -16.02 8.02 -40.33
CA SER A 611 -15.41 7.25 -41.42
C SER A 611 -13.95 6.91 -41.10
N GLN A 612 -13.45 5.80 -41.64
CA GLN A 612 -12.08 5.36 -41.37
C GLN A 612 -11.04 6.42 -41.76
N GLU A 613 -11.22 7.10 -42.89
CA GLU A 613 -10.36 8.21 -43.32
C GLU A 613 -10.27 9.34 -42.28
N VAL A 614 -11.42 9.80 -41.77
CA VAL A 614 -11.49 10.87 -40.75
C VAL A 614 -10.84 10.41 -39.45
N LEU A 615 -11.10 9.17 -39.03
CA LEU A 615 -10.56 8.59 -37.82
C LEU A 615 -9.03 8.49 -37.86
N TRP A 616 -8.47 8.07 -39.00
CA TRP A 616 -7.03 7.99 -39.22
C TRP A 616 -6.36 9.36 -39.22
N HIS A 617 -6.96 10.35 -39.89
CA HIS A 617 -6.46 11.72 -39.82
C HIS A 617 -6.53 12.31 -38.41
N ALA A 618 -7.63 12.10 -37.69
CA ALA A 618 -7.82 12.62 -36.35
C ALA A 618 -6.83 12.00 -35.35
N MET A 619 -6.65 10.69 -35.39
CA MET A 619 -5.70 9.98 -34.54
C MET A 619 -4.24 10.36 -34.83
N LEU A 620 -3.83 10.39 -36.11
CA LEU A 620 -2.43 10.68 -36.47
C LEU A 620 -2.08 12.15 -36.23
N GLY A 621 -3.00 13.06 -36.54
CA GLY A 621 -2.83 14.50 -36.45
C GLY A 621 -3.20 15.12 -35.10
N GLY A 622 -3.90 14.39 -34.23
CA GLY A 622 -4.46 14.89 -32.97
C GLY A 622 -5.56 15.94 -33.19
N CYS A 623 -6.49 15.65 -34.09
CA CYS A 623 -7.59 16.56 -34.45
C CYS A 623 -8.79 16.38 -33.52
N MET A 624 -9.69 17.37 -33.53
CA MET A 624 -10.98 17.30 -32.84
C MET A 624 -12.06 16.75 -33.77
N LEU A 625 -12.92 15.86 -33.28
CA LEU A 625 -14.17 15.47 -33.93
C LEU A 625 -15.33 16.19 -33.22
N VAL A 626 -16.21 16.81 -33.98
CA VAL A 626 -17.38 17.53 -33.45
C VAL A 626 -18.61 17.12 -34.26
N SER A 627 -19.72 16.82 -33.60
CA SER A 627 -21.00 16.58 -34.29
C SER A 627 -21.49 17.87 -34.94
N ALA A 628 -22.10 17.80 -36.13
CA ALA A 628 -22.62 18.98 -36.83
C ALA A 628 -23.55 19.87 -35.98
N GLY A 629 -24.44 19.26 -35.17
CA GLY A 629 -25.34 19.99 -34.26
C GLY A 629 -24.58 20.80 -33.19
N GLN A 630 -23.61 20.17 -32.52
CA GLN A 630 -22.76 20.81 -31.52
C GLN A 630 -21.84 21.89 -32.12
N PHE A 631 -21.42 21.72 -33.37
CA PHE A 631 -20.60 22.71 -34.08
C PHE A 631 -21.40 23.98 -34.36
N CYS A 632 -22.61 23.86 -34.92
CA CYS A 632 -23.44 25.02 -35.26
C CYS A 632 -24.13 25.67 -34.05
N TYR A 633 -24.47 24.86 -33.03
CA TYR A 633 -25.22 25.31 -31.85
C TYR A 633 -24.53 24.82 -30.58
N PRO A 634 -23.59 25.62 -30.02
CA PRO A 634 -22.77 25.23 -28.86
C PRO A 634 -23.57 24.84 -27.61
N ASP A 635 -24.81 25.35 -27.49
CA ASP A 635 -25.70 25.09 -26.36
C ASP A 635 -26.61 23.86 -26.55
N THR A 636 -26.60 23.26 -27.75
CA THR A 636 -27.31 21.99 -27.97
C THR A 636 -26.46 20.81 -27.47
N PRO A 637 -27.09 19.75 -26.93
CA PRO A 637 -26.37 18.55 -26.54
C PRO A 637 -25.85 17.82 -27.79
N GLY A 638 -24.54 17.73 -27.92
CA GLY A 638 -23.88 16.92 -28.92
C GLY A 638 -22.49 16.46 -28.47
N ALA A 639 -21.91 15.57 -29.28
CA ALA A 639 -20.67 14.89 -28.94
C ALA A 639 -19.45 15.67 -29.48
N THR A 640 -18.40 15.74 -28.66
CA THR A 640 -17.07 16.18 -29.08
C THR A 640 -16.03 15.18 -28.62
N CYS A 641 -15.00 14.97 -29.42
CA CYS A 641 -13.94 14.01 -29.13
C CYS A 641 -12.58 14.57 -29.57
N GLN A 642 -11.64 14.73 -28.65
CA GLN A 642 -10.30 15.24 -28.95
C GLN A 642 -9.28 14.10 -28.93
N TYR A 643 -8.55 13.94 -30.04
CA TYR A 643 -7.46 12.97 -30.15
C TYR A 643 -6.13 13.62 -29.78
N GLU A 644 -5.27 12.87 -29.10
CA GLU A 644 -3.85 13.21 -28.98
C GLU A 644 -3.08 12.83 -30.26
N VAL A 645 -2.07 13.63 -30.61
CA VAL A 645 -1.24 13.41 -31.82
C VAL A 645 -0.40 12.13 -31.70
N ALA A 646 -0.84 11.03 -32.31
CA ALA A 646 -0.11 9.75 -32.24
C ALA A 646 1.32 9.83 -32.81
N LEU A 647 1.53 10.69 -33.81
CA LEU A 647 2.84 10.92 -34.45
C LEU A 647 3.89 11.55 -33.53
N ARG A 648 3.50 12.17 -32.41
CA ARG A 648 4.47 12.71 -31.42
C ARG A 648 5.13 11.61 -30.58
N LEU A 649 4.52 10.44 -30.50
CA LEU A 649 5.05 9.32 -29.73
C LEU A 649 6.28 8.73 -30.41
N ARG A 650 7.31 8.35 -29.65
CA ARG A 650 8.49 7.68 -30.22
C ARG A 650 8.15 6.22 -30.51
N LYS A 651 8.06 5.86 -31.79
CA LYS A 651 7.70 4.51 -32.26
C LYS A 651 8.59 4.08 -33.43
N HIS A 652 8.87 2.80 -33.53
CA HIS A 652 9.36 2.17 -34.76
C HIS A 652 8.17 1.59 -35.50
N VAL A 653 8.05 1.90 -36.79
CA VAL A 653 6.85 1.58 -37.56
C VAL A 653 7.23 0.88 -38.85
N TRP A 654 6.59 -0.24 -39.13
CA TRP A 654 6.67 -0.94 -40.40
C TRP A 654 5.28 -1.05 -41.02
N VAL A 655 5.18 -0.97 -42.34
CA VAL A 655 3.94 -1.16 -43.08
C VAL A 655 4.20 -2.27 -44.09
N SER A 656 3.47 -3.37 -43.98
CA SER A 656 3.65 -4.51 -44.88
C SER A 656 3.24 -4.17 -46.32
N PRO A 657 3.80 -4.87 -47.32
CA PRO A 657 3.33 -4.76 -48.70
C PRO A 657 1.85 -5.12 -48.85
N GLY A 658 1.34 -6.15 -48.15
CA GLY A 658 -0.07 -6.52 -48.21
C GLY A 658 -0.98 -5.40 -47.71
N PHE A 659 -0.63 -4.72 -46.62
CA PHE A 659 -1.39 -3.58 -46.12
C PHE A 659 -1.38 -2.40 -47.11
N GLN A 660 -0.26 -2.17 -47.81
CA GLN A 660 -0.17 -1.13 -48.85
C GLN A 660 -1.10 -1.43 -50.03
N CYS A 661 -1.26 -2.71 -50.39
CA CYS A 661 -2.15 -3.14 -51.46
C CYS A 661 -3.63 -3.17 -51.06
N GLU A 662 -3.96 -3.67 -49.86
CA GLU A 662 -5.33 -3.79 -49.38
C GLU A 662 -5.94 -2.44 -48.95
N SER A 663 -5.11 -1.53 -48.43
CA SER A 663 -5.55 -0.23 -47.91
C SER A 663 -4.66 0.92 -48.40
N PRO A 664 -4.61 1.17 -49.73
CA PRO A 664 -3.71 2.18 -50.32
C PRO A 664 -4.00 3.60 -49.81
N GLU A 665 -5.28 3.93 -49.57
CA GLU A 665 -5.67 5.24 -49.06
C GLU A 665 -5.21 5.47 -47.61
N LEU A 666 -5.34 4.47 -46.73
CA LEU A 666 -4.86 4.59 -45.34
C LEU A 666 -3.34 4.68 -45.28
N HIS A 667 -2.65 3.95 -46.15
CA HIS A 667 -1.20 4.06 -46.30
C HIS A 667 -0.78 5.47 -46.74
N ARG A 668 -1.48 6.04 -47.74
CA ARG A 668 -1.25 7.42 -48.20
C ARG A 668 -1.47 8.42 -47.06
N ILE A 669 -2.54 8.29 -46.29
CA ILE A 669 -2.84 9.14 -45.12
C ILE A 669 -1.70 9.10 -44.10
N LEU A 670 -1.19 7.90 -43.80
CA LEU A 670 -0.08 7.70 -42.85
C LEU A 670 1.17 8.47 -43.32
N LEU A 671 1.55 8.33 -44.58
CA LEU A 671 2.72 9.01 -45.14
C LEU A 671 2.53 10.54 -45.17
N THR A 672 1.41 11.03 -45.69
CA THR A 672 1.12 12.46 -45.78
C THR A 672 1.10 13.15 -44.41
N ARG A 673 0.49 12.53 -43.39
CA ARG A 673 0.47 13.10 -42.02
C ARG A 673 1.86 13.04 -41.38
N ARG A 674 2.66 12.00 -41.64
CA ARG A 674 4.03 11.90 -41.15
C ARG A 674 4.95 12.97 -41.72
N GLU A 675 4.84 13.30 -43.01
CA GLU A 675 5.67 14.35 -43.61
C GLU A 675 5.41 15.73 -43.00
N ARG A 676 4.14 16.00 -42.68
CA ARG A 676 3.72 17.28 -42.07
C ARG A 676 4.16 17.41 -40.61
N HIS A 677 4.01 16.35 -39.81
CA HIS A 677 4.39 16.37 -38.41
C HIS A 677 5.81 15.82 -38.27
N LYS A 678 6.78 16.65 -37.83
CA LYS A 678 8.12 16.16 -37.41
C LYS A 678 7.96 15.18 -36.23
N GLY A 679 7.64 13.94 -36.56
CA GLY A 679 7.15 12.94 -35.62
C GLY A 679 8.26 12.12 -35.00
N GLY A 680 7.96 11.48 -33.87
CA GLY A 680 8.85 10.53 -33.22
C GLY A 680 8.90 9.16 -33.91
N TRP A 681 8.21 8.99 -35.04
CA TRP A 681 8.08 7.72 -35.75
C TRP A 681 9.29 7.49 -36.66
N LYS A 682 10.02 6.41 -36.40
CA LYS A 682 11.09 5.90 -37.26
C LYS A 682 10.55 4.75 -38.10
N MET A 683 10.59 4.89 -39.42
CA MET A 683 10.07 3.84 -40.30
C MET A 683 11.13 2.81 -40.65
N LEU A 684 10.71 1.56 -40.60
CA LEU A 684 11.51 0.38 -40.91
C LEU A 684 11.23 -0.03 -42.36
N SER A 685 12.27 -0.44 -43.06
CA SER A 685 12.21 -0.72 -44.51
C SER A 685 11.85 -2.17 -44.82
N SER A 686 12.12 -3.09 -43.90
CA SER A 686 11.99 -4.53 -44.14
C SER A 686 11.60 -5.31 -42.89
N MET A 687 11.09 -6.53 -43.11
CA MET A 687 10.75 -7.45 -42.03
C MET A 687 11.97 -7.89 -41.20
N GLY A 688 13.16 -7.92 -41.81
CA GLY A 688 14.42 -8.17 -41.10
C GLY A 688 14.70 -7.12 -40.02
N GLU A 689 14.51 -5.83 -40.34
CA GLU A 689 14.65 -4.74 -39.36
C GLU A 689 13.62 -4.83 -38.23
N VAL A 690 12.40 -5.28 -38.51
CA VAL A 690 11.37 -5.54 -37.50
C VAL A 690 11.84 -6.62 -36.54
N GLY A 691 12.40 -7.73 -37.05
CA GLY A 691 12.96 -8.81 -36.24
C GLY A 691 14.09 -8.35 -35.33
N GLU A 692 15.04 -7.58 -35.85
CA GLU A 692 16.14 -7.00 -35.06
C GLU A 692 15.64 -6.04 -33.97
N GLN A 693 14.69 -5.15 -34.31
CA GLN A 693 14.17 -4.18 -33.38
C GLN A 693 13.32 -4.85 -32.29
N ALA A 694 12.56 -5.88 -32.64
CA ALA A 694 11.81 -6.70 -31.69
C ALA A 694 12.76 -7.41 -30.70
N GLN A 695 13.89 -7.94 -31.18
CA GLN A 695 14.92 -8.54 -30.33
C GLN A 695 15.57 -7.50 -29.41
N LYS A 696 15.95 -6.33 -29.93
CA LYS A 696 16.48 -5.20 -29.13
C LYS A 696 15.49 -4.76 -28.05
N ASN A 697 14.18 -4.76 -28.34
CA ASN A 697 13.14 -4.45 -27.37
C ASN A 697 13.01 -5.52 -26.29
N LEU A 698 13.11 -6.80 -26.68
CA LEU A 698 13.09 -7.95 -25.76
C LEU A 698 14.27 -7.90 -24.78
N ASP A 699 15.48 -7.69 -25.30
CA ASP A 699 16.71 -7.64 -24.49
C ASP A 699 16.68 -6.46 -23.50
N LYS A 700 16.10 -5.33 -23.91
CA LYS A 700 15.97 -4.11 -23.09
C LYS A 700 14.68 -4.08 -22.24
N LYS A 701 13.85 -5.13 -22.27
CA LYS A 701 12.54 -5.21 -21.58
C LYS A 701 11.62 -4.01 -21.86
N ARG A 702 11.62 -3.54 -23.11
CA ARG A 702 10.75 -2.44 -23.56
C ARG A 702 9.38 -2.98 -23.94
N GLY A 703 8.34 -2.18 -23.70
CA GLY A 703 6.95 -2.60 -23.94
C GLY A 703 6.58 -2.62 -25.42
N ALA A 704 5.59 -3.44 -25.77
CA ALA A 704 5.08 -3.64 -27.14
C ALA A 704 4.61 -2.37 -27.87
N HIS A 705 4.41 -1.26 -27.15
CA HIS A 705 3.92 -0.01 -27.73
C HIS A 705 5.00 0.78 -28.49
N GLU A 706 6.29 0.41 -28.39
CA GLU A 706 7.41 1.07 -29.08
C GLU A 706 7.66 0.56 -30.51
N LEU A 707 7.14 -0.61 -30.89
CA LEU A 707 7.26 -1.19 -32.22
C LEU A 707 5.88 -1.60 -32.73
N VAL A 708 5.48 -1.02 -33.86
CA VAL A 708 4.15 -1.19 -34.46
C VAL A 708 4.30 -1.62 -35.91
N CYS A 709 3.55 -2.64 -36.31
CA CYS A 709 3.50 -3.12 -37.68
C CYS A 709 2.06 -3.03 -38.19
N PHE A 710 1.86 -2.32 -39.30
CA PHE A 710 0.60 -2.33 -40.03
C PHE A 710 0.61 -3.49 -41.01
N VAL A 711 -0.37 -4.39 -40.86
CA VAL A 711 -0.46 -5.67 -41.58
C VAL A 711 -1.91 -5.97 -41.95
N THR A 712 -2.13 -6.82 -42.95
CA THR A 712 -3.47 -7.37 -43.23
C THR A 712 -3.87 -8.38 -42.16
N ASN A 713 -5.16 -8.74 -42.11
CA ASN A 713 -5.64 -9.79 -41.20
C ASN A 713 -4.96 -11.15 -41.48
N GLU A 714 -4.66 -11.42 -42.75
CA GLU A 714 -3.99 -12.65 -43.19
C GLU A 714 -2.50 -12.65 -42.81
N GLU A 715 -1.80 -11.55 -43.07
CA GLU A 715 -0.38 -11.38 -42.73
C GLU A 715 -0.14 -11.38 -41.21
N ALA A 716 -1.11 -10.98 -40.39
CA ALA A 716 -0.96 -10.97 -38.94
C ALA A 716 -0.63 -12.36 -38.38
N SER A 717 -1.24 -13.41 -38.94
CA SER A 717 -0.98 -14.80 -38.56
C SER A 717 0.41 -15.25 -39.02
N GLU A 718 0.81 -14.87 -40.23
CA GLU A 718 2.10 -15.20 -40.81
C GLU A 718 3.27 -14.53 -40.05
N VAL A 719 3.15 -13.23 -39.77
CA VAL A 719 4.13 -12.46 -38.98
C VAL A 719 4.27 -13.02 -37.57
N THR A 720 3.17 -13.48 -36.97
CA THR A 720 3.19 -14.12 -35.65
C THR A 720 3.92 -15.46 -35.66
N SER A 721 3.75 -16.24 -36.74
CA SER A 721 4.49 -17.49 -36.96
C SER A 721 5.99 -17.24 -37.13
N GLN A 722 6.37 -16.26 -37.97
CA GLN A 722 7.77 -15.95 -38.28
C GLN A 722 8.56 -15.38 -37.09
N LEU A 723 7.96 -14.51 -36.27
CA LEU A 723 8.63 -13.89 -35.11
C LEU A 723 8.43 -14.65 -33.79
N GLY A 724 7.48 -15.59 -33.77
CA GLY A 724 7.09 -16.35 -32.60
C GLY A 724 6.12 -15.60 -31.67
N PRO A 725 5.13 -16.31 -31.09
CA PRO A 725 4.05 -15.70 -30.29
C PRO A 725 4.55 -15.03 -29.00
N ALA A 726 5.75 -15.38 -28.52
CA ALA A 726 6.35 -14.76 -27.34
C ALA A 726 6.86 -13.33 -27.60
N LYS A 727 7.23 -12.99 -28.85
CA LYS A 727 7.69 -11.65 -29.24
C LYS A 727 6.51 -10.74 -29.59
N VAL A 728 5.49 -11.29 -30.25
CA VAL A 728 4.23 -10.61 -30.55
C VAL A 728 3.45 -10.39 -29.25
N GLY A 729 2.95 -9.17 -29.02
CA GLY A 729 2.22 -8.79 -27.81
C GLY A 729 3.11 -8.36 -26.62
N ARG A 730 4.35 -8.86 -26.51
CA ARG A 730 5.32 -8.36 -25.50
C ARG A 730 6.21 -7.23 -26.03
N CYS A 731 6.68 -7.31 -27.27
CA CYS A 731 7.70 -6.41 -27.82
C CYS A 731 7.30 -5.71 -29.12
N LEU A 732 6.18 -6.13 -29.72
CA LEU A 732 5.64 -5.69 -31.01
C LEU A 732 4.11 -5.74 -30.96
N LYS A 733 3.44 -4.76 -31.58
CA LYS A 733 1.99 -4.79 -31.88
C LYS A 733 1.74 -4.89 -33.37
N LEU A 734 0.91 -5.83 -33.78
CA LEU A 734 0.35 -5.94 -35.12
C LEU A 734 -0.98 -5.19 -35.14
N LEU A 735 -1.14 -4.28 -36.10
CA LEU A 735 -2.34 -3.46 -36.27
C LEU A 735 -2.87 -3.65 -37.68
N THR A 736 -4.16 -3.90 -37.77
CA THR A 736 -4.95 -3.91 -39.01
C THR A 736 -5.62 -2.56 -39.21
N ALA A 737 -6.26 -2.35 -40.36
CA ALA A 737 -6.97 -1.10 -40.66
C ALA A 737 -7.99 -0.73 -39.55
N ASP A 738 -8.69 -1.73 -39.03
CA ASP A 738 -9.75 -1.56 -38.02
C ASP A 738 -9.22 -1.44 -36.58
N THR A 739 -8.11 -2.11 -36.27
CA THR A 739 -7.56 -2.16 -34.90
C THR A 739 -6.56 -1.04 -34.62
N ALA A 740 -6.02 -0.40 -35.66
CA ALA A 740 -5.09 0.71 -35.54
C ALA A 740 -5.69 1.90 -34.77
N PRO A 741 -6.91 2.40 -35.10
CA PRO A 741 -7.56 3.49 -34.38
C PRO A 741 -7.71 3.24 -32.88
N SER A 742 -8.32 2.11 -32.50
CA SER A 742 -8.59 1.79 -31.09
C SER A 742 -7.31 1.58 -30.27
N THR A 743 -6.22 1.14 -30.93
CA THR A 743 -4.96 0.84 -30.25
C THR A 743 -4.03 2.04 -30.12
N MET A 744 -4.08 2.99 -31.06
CA MET A 744 -3.20 4.16 -31.10
C MET A 744 -3.89 5.45 -30.67
N ALA A 745 -5.22 5.51 -30.67
CA ALA A 745 -5.95 6.64 -30.14
C ALA A 745 -5.77 6.74 -28.63
N LYS A 746 -5.39 7.93 -28.18
CA LYS A 746 -5.49 8.34 -26.78
C LYS A 746 -6.48 9.50 -26.73
N LEU A 747 -7.64 9.21 -26.16
CA LEU A 747 -8.76 10.15 -26.08
C LEU A 747 -8.68 10.95 -24.78
N GLU A 748 -8.77 12.28 -24.89
CA GLU A 748 -9.19 13.10 -23.75
C GLU A 748 -10.72 13.17 -23.74
N LEU A 749 -11.37 12.26 -23.01
CA LEU A 749 -12.79 12.39 -22.70
C LEU A 749 -12.99 13.55 -21.72
N ARG A 750 -13.42 14.70 -22.22
CA ARG A 750 -13.86 15.82 -21.39
C ARG A 750 -15.38 15.71 -21.25
N GLN A 751 -15.85 15.50 -20.02
CA GLN A 751 -17.29 15.48 -19.73
C GLN A 751 -17.89 16.81 -20.17
N CYS A 752 -18.84 16.77 -21.12
CA CYS A 752 -19.77 17.87 -21.32
C CYS A 752 -20.53 18.11 -20.00
N SER A 753 -20.85 19.37 -19.74
CA SER A 753 -21.57 19.81 -18.53
C SER A 753 -22.99 19.24 -18.40
N SER A 754 -23.49 18.51 -19.40
CA SER A 754 -24.68 17.68 -19.31
C SER A 754 -24.29 16.25 -18.91
N GLY A 755 -24.70 15.83 -17.72
CA GLY A 755 -24.36 14.55 -17.09
C GLY A 755 -24.94 13.28 -17.76
N MET A 756 -25.14 13.27 -19.06
CA MET A 756 -25.65 12.12 -19.81
C MET A 756 -24.92 12.00 -21.16
N CYS A 757 -23.74 11.40 -21.17
CA CYS A 757 -23.21 10.66 -22.32
C CYS A 757 -21.98 9.86 -21.86
N GLY A 758 -22.26 8.66 -21.37
CA GLY A 758 -21.27 7.61 -21.14
C GLY A 758 -21.71 6.40 -21.95
N LYS A 759 -21.42 6.42 -23.25
CA LYS A 759 -21.29 5.24 -24.09
C LYS A 759 -20.01 5.40 -24.90
#